data_AF-A0A9W7A4H0-F1
#
_entry.id   AF-A0A9W7A4H0-F1
#
_cell.length_a   1.000
_cell.length_b   1.000
_cell.length_c   1.000
_cell.angle_alpha   90.00
_cell.angle_beta   90.00
_cell.angle_gamma   90.00
#
_symmetry.space_group_name_H-M   'P 1'
#
loop_
_entity.id
_entity.type
_entity.pdbx_description
1 polymer ?
#
loop_
_entity_poly.entity_id
_entity_poly.type
_entity_poly.pdbx_seq_one_letter_code
_entity_poly.pdbx_strand_id
1 'polypeptide(L)'
;MAKTKKGKKVDAAKEAAKEARKAAKVARNLAKGEKKAMKAEGLEGDPDQSPPPEDDLDSILSQFASLDASNDTATTTVLLNPPAPRANLSLTSVGGSGGGSDVFVIYGGEYYDGATNVCNSDVFTFDPVKKMWKEHGYSGLCPPPRCSHQSVVFNGGLYVFGGELAGVDVYHHYHDFWRLDLKTYKWTKQAPNEKNRPPSPRSGHRMFVWRGYIVLFGGFFEQAHDIRFFNDLWVYEFSSNNWTQYEYSKLAQIPQPRSAFSFACSGDSAVLSGGFAKLKNPVPGSKNETKTFSDSWSLNLAPLLESKPPIWERLSKKGLAPSIRSGCASTLHKSSLMVFGGVLDSEQDQHRVASVFYDDMFGLEIDKRKWYKVCGSGAEDDSEGWTVDKLRQNMSTYVDAEGNVVKESKRERRARAKEEAEGGGSGDEESSSDEEEESKEDDTKPPAAVETSSTRVTASDVATSPALTAPVPIKRRSPLPRIKAAMAVRNNFIYVYGGVLEIGDREVTLDDFWCLDMGKKVWECLFEGTMHLQVWKGGNDSDTESVVSSTVGRGDSEEEEEEEEDDGVEEEEGGGGGGGGGGVSAELEQLRSQLSGEDAPIPGEALADYFSRLKDHFKGLAKAELESGEGGGGEGDRGAAEVGSKELKKKGFEIASGKFESLQPTIARILELDPSAALPPPPPAAAEAAASKKAKDKKEKKEKKDKKEKKEKKAKKLKE
;
A
#
# COMPACT_ATOMS: atom_id res chain seq x y z
N MET A 1 54.54 13.52 -3.34
CA MET A 1 53.74 12.78 -4.36
C MET A 1 52.31 12.50 -3.86
N ALA A 2 51.48 13.53 -3.67
CA ALA A 2 50.15 13.38 -3.08
C ALA A 2 49.07 14.26 -3.75
N LYS A 3 49.11 14.40 -5.09
CA LYS A 3 48.08 15.13 -5.86
C LYS A 3 47.41 14.34 -7.00
N THR A 4 47.73 13.06 -7.20
CA THR A 4 47.24 12.29 -8.36
C THR A 4 46.26 11.14 -8.06
N LYS A 5 45.87 10.89 -6.79
CA LYS A 5 44.90 9.82 -6.44
C LYS A 5 43.42 10.27 -6.34
N LYS A 6 43.11 11.57 -6.37
CA LYS A 6 41.73 12.09 -6.24
C LYS A 6 40.94 12.09 -7.56
N GLY A 7 41.60 12.13 -8.72
CA GLY A 7 40.96 12.10 -10.04
C GLY A 7 40.37 10.74 -10.41
N LYS A 8 41.14 9.66 -10.25
CA LYS A 8 40.71 8.29 -10.65
C LYS A 8 39.45 7.76 -9.94
N LYS A 9 39.11 8.24 -8.74
CA LYS A 9 37.90 7.81 -8.00
C LYS A 9 36.62 8.48 -8.49
N VAL A 10 36.71 9.70 -9.05
CA VAL A 10 35.56 10.44 -9.57
C VAL A 10 35.15 9.90 -10.95
N ASP A 11 36.12 9.43 -11.74
CA ASP A 11 35.87 8.87 -13.07
C ASP A 11 35.19 7.49 -12.99
N ALA A 12 35.52 6.66 -11.99
CA ALA A 12 34.88 5.36 -11.78
C ALA A 12 33.41 5.45 -11.34
N ALA A 13 33.07 6.43 -10.49
CA ALA A 13 31.69 6.68 -10.07
C ALA A 13 30.82 7.25 -11.20
N LYS A 14 31.42 8.07 -12.09
CA LYS A 14 30.74 8.58 -13.29
C LYS A 14 30.45 7.49 -14.32
N GLU A 15 31.36 6.53 -14.52
CA GLU A 15 31.11 5.41 -15.42
C GLU A 15 30.07 4.43 -14.84
N ALA A 16 30.08 4.14 -13.53
CA ALA A 16 29.03 3.34 -12.90
C ALA A 16 27.62 3.97 -13.01
N ALA A 17 27.51 5.29 -12.83
CA ALA A 17 26.23 6.00 -13.00
C ALA A 17 25.76 6.03 -14.47
N LYS A 18 26.68 6.02 -15.41
CA LYS A 18 26.41 5.98 -16.85
C LYS A 18 25.97 4.58 -17.31
N GLU A 19 26.52 3.52 -16.71
CA GLU A 19 26.04 2.14 -16.93
C GLU A 19 24.66 1.91 -16.31
N ALA A 20 24.41 2.39 -15.09
CA ALA A 20 23.08 2.34 -14.46
C ALA A 20 22.01 3.08 -15.29
N ARG A 21 22.36 4.24 -15.87
CA ARG A 21 21.47 4.96 -16.82
C ARG A 21 21.22 4.20 -18.11
N LYS A 22 22.20 3.45 -18.62
CA LYS A 22 22.01 2.60 -19.80
C LYS A 22 21.10 1.41 -19.47
N ALA A 23 21.29 0.76 -18.33
CA ALA A 23 20.44 -0.33 -17.86
C ALA A 23 18.98 0.13 -17.65
N ALA A 24 18.77 1.28 -17.01
CA ALA A 24 17.43 1.86 -16.83
C ALA A 24 16.75 2.25 -18.16
N LYS A 25 17.54 2.69 -19.16
CA LYS A 25 17.02 3.00 -20.50
C LYS A 25 16.65 1.74 -21.29
N VAL A 26 17.40 0.65 -21.11
CA VAL A 26 17.08 -0.66 -21.70
C VAL A 26 15.82 -1.24 -21.06
N ALA A 27 15.69 -1.20 -19.73
CA ALA A 27 14.48 -1.62 -19.02
C ALA A 27 13.24 -0.80 -19.44
N ARG A 28 13.37 0.53 -19.59
CA ARG A 28 12.28 1.40 -20.07
C ARG A 28 11.87 1.13 -21.52
N ASN A 29 12.80 0.64 -22.35
CA ASN A 29 12.52 0.28 -23.73
C ASN A 29 11.91 -1.13 -23.85
N LEU A 30 12.29 -2.06 -22.97
CA LEU A 30 11.67 -3.38 -22.84
C LEU A 30 10.21 -3.26 -22.34
N ALA A 31 9.97 -2.46 -21.29
CA ALA A 31 8.61 -2.17 -20.80
C ALA A 31 7.72 -1.45 -21.83
N LYS A 32 8.32 -0.65 -22.74
CA LYS A 32 7.59 -0.06 -23.88
C LYS A 32 7.34 -1.05 -25.01
N GLY A 33 8.19 -2.08 -25.14
CA GLY A 33 8.01 -3.20 -26.06
C GLY A 33 6.88 -4.12 -25.60
N GLU A 34 6.84 -4.45 -24.32
CA GLU A 34 5.80 -5.27 -23.67
C GLU A 34 4.43 -4.58 -23.70
N LYS A 35 4.36 -3.27 -23.41
CA LYS A 35 3.13 -2.48 -23.60
C LYS A 35 2.65 -2.38 -25.05
N LYS A 36 3.54 -2.57 -26.04
CA LYS A 36 3.17 -2.64 -27.46
C LYS A 36 2.76 -4.04 -27.90
N ALA A 37 3.32 -5.07 -27.27
CA ALA A 37 2.96 -6.47 -27.49
C ALA A 37 1.59 -6.81 -26.88
N MET A 38 1.32 -6.38 -25.64
CA MET A 38 -0.01 -6.50 -25.01
C MET A 38 -1.11 -5.78 -25.80
N LYS A 39 -0.78 -4.64 -26.43
CA LYS A 39 -1.72 -3.91 -27.30
C LYS A 39 -1.94 -4.56 -28.67
N ALA A 40 -1.09 -5.50 -29.07
CA ALA A 40 -1.23 -6.26 -30.30
C ALA A 40 -2.04 -7.56 -30.11
N GLU A 41 -2.25 -8.01 -28.87
CA GLU A 41 -2.92 -9.28 -28.55
C GLU A 41 -4.34 -9.12 -27.96
N GLY A 42 -4.89 -7.90 -27.88
CA GLY A 42 -6.34 -7.70 -27.73
C GLY A 42 -6.95 -8.13 -26.40
N LEU A 43 -6.22 -8.06 -25.29
CA LEU A 43 -6.75 -8.28 -23.95
C LEU A 43 -7.00 -6.92 -23.24
N GLU A 44 -8.17 -6.33 -23.45
CA GLU A 44 -8.74 -5.33 -22.53
C GLU A 44 -10.05 -5.92 -21.99
N GLY A 45 -10.02 -6.40 -20.74
CA GLY A 45 -11.20 -6.66 -19.92
C GLY A 45 -11.53 -5.43 -19.07
N ASP A 46 -12.82 -5.26 -18.76
CA ASP A 46 -13.46 -4.17 -18.01
C ASP A 46 -12.78 -3.90 -16.64
N PRO A 47 -12.63 -2.65 -16.16
CA PRO A 47 -11.77 -2.33 -15.01
C PRO A 47 -12.36 -2.64 -13.63
N ASP A 48 -13.52 -3.31 -13.53
CA ASP A 48 -14.24 -3.46 -12.25
C ASP A 48 -14.51 -4.90 -11.80
N GLN A 49 -13.95 -5.91 -12.46
CA GLN A 49 -13.94 -7.27 -11.91
C GLN A 49 -12.62 -7.97 -12.19
N SER A 50 -12.18 -8.71 -11.17
CA SER A 50 -11.00 -9.58 -11.06
C SER A 50 -9.65 -8.95 -10.63
N PRO A 51 -8.98 -9.52 -9.60
CA PRO A 51 -7.62 -9.14 -9.21
C PRO A 51 -6.64 -9.40 -10.37
N PRO A 52 -5.40 -8.85 -10.33
CA PRO A 52 -4.41 -9.16 -11.35
C PRO A 52 -4.34 -10.66 -11.58
N PRO A 53 -4.21 -11.13 -12.84
CA PRO A 53 -4.16 -12.55 -13.14
C PRO A 53 -3.13 -13.21 -12.22
N GLU A 54 -3.48 -14.35 -11.59
CA GLU A 54 -2.54 -15.09 -10.73
C GLU A 54 -1.21 -15.36 -11.49
N ASP A 55 -1.28 -15.46 -12.83
CA ASP A 55 -0.15 -15.54 -13.75
C ASP A 55 0.85 -14.36 -13.65
N ASP A 56 0.40 -13.12 -13.40
CA ASP A 56 1.27 -11.94 -13.26
C ASP A 56 1.99 -11.95 -11.91
N LEU A 57 1.28 -12.33 -10.84
CA LEU A 57 1.91 -12.50 -9.52
C LEU A 57 2.96 -13.61 -9.56
N ASP A 58 2.62 -14.76 -10.12
CA ASP A 58 3.54 -15.89 -10.25
C ASP A 58 4.73 -15.54 -11.15
N SER A 59 4.52 -14.74 -12.20
CA SER A 59 5.58 -14.17 -13.02
C SER A 59 6.51 -13.28 -12.20
N ILE A 60 5.97 -12.36 -11.39
CA ILE A 60 6.75 -11.45 -10.54
C ILE A 60 7.56 -12.23 -9.50
N LEU A 61 6.93 -13.19 -8.80
CA LEU A 61 7.61 -14.05 -7.84
C LEU A 61 8.70 -14.90 -8.51
N SER A 62 8.45 -15.39 -9.73
CA SER A 62 9.42 -16.14 -10.54
C SER A 62 10.58 -15.26 -11.03
N GLN A 63 10.32 -13.99 -11.35
CA GLN A 63 11.36 -13.01 -11.70
C GLN A 63 12.28 -12.73 -10.51
N PHE A 64 11.73 -12.53 -9.31
CA PHE A 64 12.53 -12.42 -8.09
C PHE A 64 13.40 -13.67 -7.89
N ALA A 65 12.78 -14.86 -7.95
CA ALA A 65 13.51 -16.11 -7.81
C ALA A 65 14.64 -16.26 -8.86
N SER A 66 14.42 -15.80 -10.09
CA SER A 66 15.42 -15.84 -11.16
C SER A 66 16.57 -14.85 -10.94
N LEU A 67 16.25 -13.62 -10.50
CA LEU A 67 17.26 -12.61 -10.14
C LEU A 67 18.13 -13.11 -8.98
N ASP A 68 17.52 -13.68 -7.95
CA ASP A 68 18.23 -14.23 -6.79
C ASP A 68 19.07 -15.47 -7.17
N ALA A 69 18.55 -16.35 -8.03
CA ALA A 69 19.29 -17.51 -8.54
C ALA A 69 20.49 -17.14 -9.41
N SER A 70 20.46 -15.98 -10.07
CA SER A 70 21.59 -15.47 -10.87
C SER A 70 22.73 -14.88 -10.03
N ASN A 71 22.51 -14.69 -8.73
CA ASN A 71 23.50 -14.15 -7.80
C ASN A 71 24.44 -15.25 -7.29
N ASP A 72 25.55 -15.46 -7.99
CA ASP A 72 26.50 -16.55 -7.68
C ASP A 72 27.48 -16.24 -6.53
N THR A 73 27.49 -15.02 -5.98
CA THR A 73 28.52 -14.62 -5.01
C THR A 73 27.92 -14.10 -3.70
N ALA A 74 27.88 -14.97 -2.69
CA ALA A 74 27.63 -14.56 -1.31
C ALA A 74 28.81 -13.70 -0.81
N THR A 75 28.64 -12.38 -0.81
CA THR A 75 29.62 -11.42 -0.29
C THR A 75 29.12 -10.78 0.99
N THR A 76 30.04 -10.47 1.91
CA THR A 76 29.71 -9.68 3.10
C THR A 76 30.36 -8.32 2.98
N THR A 77 29.55 -7.28 3.01
CA THR A 77 30.00 -5.88 2.86
C THR A 77 29.85 -5.16 4.19
N VAL A 78 30.90 -4.51 4.67
CA VAL A 78 30.83 -3.65 5.86
C VAL A 78 30.22 -2.31 5.45
N LEU A 79 29.18 -1.88 6.15
CA LEU A 79 28.51 -0.61 5.92
C LEU A 79 28.93 0.43 6.96
N LEU A 80 29.08 1.67 6.51
CA LEU A 80 29.38 2.81 7.39
C LEU A 80 28.13 3.39 8.05
N ASN A 81 26.98 3.23 7.41
CA ASN A 81 25.69 3.76 7.85
C ASN A 81 24.69 2.61 8.03
N PRO A 82 23.59 2.84 8.76
CA PRO A 82 22.49 1.89 8.82
C PRO A 82 21.93 1.58 7.43
N PRO A 83 21.20 0.46 7.28
CA PRO A 83 20.42 0.18 6.09
C PRO A 83 19.44 1.32 5.78
N ALA A 84 19.00 1.39 4.52
CA ALA A 84 18.00 2.36 4.08
C ALA A 84 16.73 2.34 4.98
N PRO A 85 16.02 3.48 5.09
CA PRO A 85 14.79 3.61 5.89
C PRO A 85 13.84 2.46 5.66
N ARG A 86 13.37 1.87 6.77
CA ARG A 86 12.48 0.72 6.72
C ARG A 86 11.60 0.58 7.95
N ALA A 87 10.41 0.08 7.72
CA ALA A 87 9.44 -0.32 8.72
C ALA A 87 9.05 -1.78 8.53
N ASN A 88 8.28 -2.34 9.48
CA ASN A 88 7.71 -3.70 9.35
C ASN A 88 8.76 -4.79 9.07
N LEU A 89 10.00 -4.56 9.51
CA LEU A 89 11.12 -5.49 9.47
C LEU A 89 11.22 -6.35 10.72
N SER A 90 12.05 -7.38 10.68
CA SER A 90 12.46 -8.12 11.87
C SER A 90 13.85 -7.71 12.35
N LEU A 91 13.98 -7.41 13.65
CA LEU A 91 15.27 -7.21 14.36
C LEU A 91 15.40 -8.29 15.42
N THR A 92 16.32 -9.24 15.23
CA THR A 92 16.42 -10.42 16.09
C THR A 92 17.79 -10.54 16.72
N SER A 93 17.83 -10.62 18.04
CA SER A 93 19.08 -10.79 18.79
C SER A 93 19.62 -12.20 18.60
N VAL A 94 20.88 -12.31 18.15
CA VAL A 94 21.63 -13.56 18.07
C VAL A 94 22.72 -13.53 19.15
N GLY A 95 22.49 -14.30 20.21
CA GLY A 95 23.52 -14.56 21.22
C GLY A 95 24.51 -15.60 20.69
N GLY A 96 25.80 -15.40 20.95
CA GLY A 96 26.83 -16.36 20.60
C GLY A 96 26.69 -17.67 21.38
N SER A 97 25.90 -18.62 20.89
CA SER A 97 26.04 -20.02 21.32
C SER A 97 27.40 -20.51 20.82
N GLY A 98 28.36 -20.68 21.74
CA GLY A 98 29.71 -21.14 21.43
C GLY A 98 30.77 -20.05 21.17
N GLY A 99 30.64 -18.86 21.75
CA GLY A 99 31.71 -17.84 21.76
C GLY A 99 31.77 -16.92 20.53
N GLY A 100 30.72 -16.89 19.70
CA GLY A 100 30.54 -15.86 18.67
C GLY A 100 30.22 -14.49 19.27
N SER A 101 30.52 -13.41 18.54
CA SER A 101 30.14 -12.04 18.94
C SER A 101 28.63 -11.87 18.93
N ASP A 102 28.11 -11.16 19.94
CA ASP A 102 26.70 -10.77 20.01
C ASP A 102 26.35 -9.83 18.85
N VAL A 103 25.38 -10.22 18.03
CA VAL A 103 24.92 -9.42 16.89
C VAL A 103 23.40 -9.42 16.82
N PHE A 104 22.85 -8.39 16.19
CA PHE A 104 21.46 -8.41 15.74
C PHE A 104 21.41 -8.77 14.26
N VAL A 105 20.43 -9.57 13.87
CA VAL A 105 20.10 -9.83 12.46
C VAL A 105 18.87 -9.02 12.10
N ILE A 106 18.96 -8.30 11.00
CA ILE A 106 17.88 -7.50 10.42
C ILE A 106 17.48 -8.16 9.10
N TYR A 107 16.19 -8.32 8.88
CA TYR A 107 15.68 -8.91 7.64
C TYR A 107 14.36 -8.28 7.20
N GLY A 108 14.25 -8.02 5.89
CA GLY A 108 13.07 -7.53 5.20
C GLY A 108 12.67 -6.10 5.58
N GLY A 109 11.36 -5.87 5.56
CA GLY A 109 10.73 -4.57 5.81
C GLY A 109 10.41 -3.82 4.53
N GLU A 110 9.73 -2.68 4.68
CA GLU A 110 9.24 -1.86 3.57
C GLU A 110 9.69 -0.41 3.67
N TYR A 111 9.70 0.29 2.54
CA TYR A 111 9.88 1.72 2.42
C TYR A 111 8.80 2.31 1.53
N TYR A 112 8.13 3.36 2.02
CA TYR A 112 7.18 4.13 1.24
C TYR A 112 7.62 5.58 1.08
N ASP A 113 7.50 6.11 -0.14
CA ASP A 113 7.93 7.46 -0.50
C ASP A 113 6.82 8.41 -0.93
N GLY A 114 5.55 8.07 -0.74
CA GLY A 114 4.42 8.86 -1.23
C GLY A 114 3.88 8.39 -2.59
N ALA A 115 4.63 7.57 -3.34
CA ALA A 115 4.16 7.03 -4.62
C ALA A 115 4.30 5.51 -4.73
N THR A 116 5.37 4.94 -4.18
CA THR A 116 5.69 3.51 -4.31
C THR A 116 6.06 2.91 -2.98
N ASN A 117 5.48 1.75 -2.65
CA ASN A 117 5.94 0.90 -1.56
C ASN A 117 6.92 -0.15 -2.11
N VAL A 118 8.08 -0.29 -1.45
CA VAL A 118 9.11 -1.26 -1.80
C VAL A 118 9.40 -2.15 -0.61
N CYS A 119 9.05 -3.42 -0.71
CA CYS A 119 9.48 -4.48 0.21
C CYS A 119 10.93 -4.90 -0.08
N ASN A 120 11.66 -5.23 0.98
CA ASN A 120 13.07 -5.62 0.92
C ASN A 120 13.25 -7.12 1.20
N SER A 121 14.32 -7.72 0.68
CA SER A 121 14.76 -9.10 0.96
C SER A 121 16.15 -9.17 1.61
N ASP A 122 16.77 -8.02 1.87
CA ASP A 122 18.15 -7.95 2.36
C ASP A 122 18.32 -8.49 3.79
N VAL A 123 19.50 -9.04 4.05
CA VAL A 123 19.94 -9.49 5.38
C VAL A 123 21.09 -8.60 5.85
N PHE A 124 20.91 -7.97 7.01
CA PHE A 124 21.98 -7.22 7.66
C PHE A 124 22.32 -7.81 9.04
N THR A 125 23.56 -7.58 9.49
CA THR A 125 23.90 -7.69 10.90
C THR A 125 24.41 -6.39 11.48
N PHE A 126 24.09 -6.19 12.75
CA PHE A 126 24.63 -5.10 13.55
C PHE A 126 25.39 -5.65 14.75
N ASP A 127 26.64 -5.24 14.90
CA ASP A 127 27.45 -5.47 16.10
C ASP A 127 27.30 -4.26 17.04
N PRO A 128 26.58 -4.39 18.18
CA PRO A 128 26.36 -3.27 19.09
C PRO A 128 27.62 -2.81 19.84
N VAL A 129 28.65 -3.66 19.94
CA VAL A 129 29.92 -3.29 20.58
C VAL A 129 30.77 -2.47 19.62
N LYS A 130 30.88 -2.92 18.37
CA LYS A 130 31.64 -2.21 17.33
C LYS A 130 30.86 -1.06 16.68
N LYS A 131 29.55 -0.98 16.93
CA LYS A 131 28.60 -0.10 16.26
C LYS A 131 28.74 -0.18 14.74
N MET A 132 28.81 -1.41 14.22
CA MET A 132 29.15 -1.65 12.82
C MET A 132 28.11 -2.53 12.15
N TRP A 133 27.72 -2.11 10.96
CA TRP A 133 26.77 -2.80 10.11
C TRP A 133 27.48 -3.67 9.08
N LYS A 134 26.87 -4.80 8.75
CA LYS A 134 27.26 -5.64 7.63
C LYS A 134 26.04 -6.04 6.84
N GLU A 135 26.18 -6.01 5.54
CA GLU A 135 25.22 -6.61 4.60
C GLU A 135 25.74 -7.99 4.21
N HIS A 136 24.83 -8.96 4.19
CA HIS A 136 25.13 -10.33 3.81
C HIS A 136 24.38 -10.63 2.52
N GLY A 137 25.11 -10.58 1.41
CA GLY A 137 24.64 -11.16 0.15
C GLY A 137 24.49 -12.67 0.31
N TYR A 138 23.48 -13.22 -0.35
CA TYR A 138 23.19 -14.64 -0.38
C TYR A 138 23.38 -15.17 -1.81
N SER A 139 23.56 -16.49 -1.94
CA SER A 139 23.67 -17.19 -3.22
C SER A 139 22.65 -18.30 -3.28
N GLY A 140 21.86 -18.38 -4.35
CA GLY A 140 20.83 -19.40 -4.54
C GLY A 140 19.46 -19.00 -3.97
N LEU A 141 18.63 -20.00 -3.63
CA LEU A 141 17.24 -19.79 -3.19
C LEU A 141 17.16 -18.93 -1.92
N CYS A 142 16.30 -17.92 -1.93
CA CYS A 142 15.97 -17.09 -0.78
C CYS A 142 14.47 -16.77 -0.74
N PRO A 143 13.96 -16.23 0.38
CA PRO A 143 12.58 -15.80 0.47
C PRO A 143 12.38 -14.53 -0.39
N PRO A 144 11.26 -14.40 -1.12
CA PRO A 144 10.89 -13.16 -1.79
C PRO A 144 10.85 -11.94 -0.86
N PRO A 145 10.99 -10.71 -1.40
CA PRO A 145 10.89 -9.48 -0.63
C PRO A 145 9.60 -9.41 0.18
N ARG A 146 9.69 -8.99 1.44
CA ARG A 146 8.55 -9.00 2.34
C ARG A 146 8.66 -8.01 3.49
N CYS A 147 7.50 -7.60 4.00
CA CYS A 147 7.34 -6.89 5.25
C CYS A 147 6.32 -7.61 6.15
N SER A 148 6.14 -7.13 7.38
CA SER A 148 5.12 -7.60 8.33
C SER A 148 5.23 -9.10 8.70
N HIS A 149 6.38 -9.73 8.40
CA HIS A 149 6.72 -11.09 8.79
C HIS A 149 7.18 -11.14 10.24
N GLN A 150 7.38 -12.36 10.76
CA GLN A 150 8.08 -12.57 12.03
C GLN A 150 9.28 -13.47 11.84
N SER A 151 10.28 -13.25 12.69
CA SER A 151 11.46 -14.10 12.72
C SER A 151 11.86 -14.47 14.14
N VAL A 152 12.39 -15.68 14.32
CA VAL A 152 12.88 -16.20 15.60
C VAL A 152 14.18 -16.94 15.41
N VAL A 153 15.03 -16.96 16.43
CA VAL A 153 16.32 -17.69 16.38
C VAL A 153 16.22 -18.96 17.20
N PHE A 154 16.64 -20.07 16.60
CA PHE A 154 16.79 -21.35 17.28
C PHE A 154 17.96 -22.14 16.68
N ASN A 155 18.82 -22.70 17.54
CA ASN A 155 19.94 -23.57 17.15
C ASN A 155 20.77 -23.06 15.94
N GLY A 156 21.16 -21.77 15.97
CA GLY A 156 22.01 -21.17 14.93
C GLY A 156 21.30 -20.92 13.60
N GLY A 157 19.97 -21.08 13.53
CA GLY A 157 19.14 -20.66 12.40
C GLY A 157 18.21 -19.51 12.78
N LEU A 158 18.03 -18.56 11.87
CA LEU A 158 16.93 -17.60 11.91
C LEU A 158 15.78 -18.16 11.09
N TYR A 159 14.64 -18.38 11.73
CA TYR A 159 13.43 -18.90 11.10
C TYR A 159 12.48 -17.73 10.81
N VAL A 160 11.93 -17.69 9.59
CA VAL A 160 10.99 -16.64 9.13
C VAL A 160 9.72 -17.30 8.63
N PHE A 161 8.57 -16.79 9.05
CA PHE A 161 7.26 -17.24 8.58
C PHE A 161 6.42 -16.06 8.07
N GLY A 162 5.71 -16.29 6.97
CA GLY A 162 4.70 -15.38 6.42
C GLY A 162 5.23 -13.98 6.08
N GLY A 163 4.39 -12.98 6.32
CA GLY A 163 4.59 -11.61 5.87
C GLY A 163 3.80 -11.32 4.59
N GLU A 164 4.05 -10.17 3.99
CA GLU A 164 3.41 -9.74 2.76
C GLU A 164 4.38 -9.04 1.82
N LEU A 165 4.07 -9.09 0.53
CA LEU A 165 4.61 -8.20 -0.48
C LEU A 165 3.58 -7.10 -0.70
N ALA A 166 3.91 -5.88 -0.29
CA ALA A 166 3.11 -4.69 -0.53
C ALA A 166 3.80 -3.81 -1.58
N GLY A 167 3.13 -3.62 -2.72
CA GLY A 167 3.52 -2.74 -3.82
C GLY A 167 2.31 -2.00 -4.37
N VAL A 168 2.51 -1.16 -5.40
CA VAL A 168 1.43 -0.34 -5.98
C VAL A 168 0.34 -1.22 -6.63
N ASP A 169 0.77 -2.21 -7.42
CA ASP A 169 -0.13 -3.08 -8.18
C ASP A 169 -0.09 -4.54 -7.69
N VAL A 170 0.67 -4.82 -6.62
CA VAL A 170 0.94 -6.17 -6.13
C VAL A 170 0.73 -6.21 -4.64
N TYR A 171 -0.17 -7.07 -4.19
CA TYR A 171 -0.39 -7.34 -2.78
C TYR A 171 -0.54 -8.85 -2.56
N HIS A 172 0.33 -9.44 -1.74
CA HIS A 172 0.33 -10.88 -1.53
C HIS A 172 0.80 -11.26 -0.13
N HIS A 173 0.01 -12.07 0.57
CA HIS A 173 0.41 -12.67 1.84
C HIS A 173 1.13 -13.99 1.63
N TYR A 174 2.27 -14.16 2.31
CA TYR A 174 3.04 -15.39 2.30
C TYR A 174 2.57 -16.36 3.38
N HIS A 175 2.73 -17.66 3.11
CA HIS A 175 2.58 -18.77 4.07
C HIS A 175 3.83 -19.65 4.13
N ASP A 176 4.91 -19.22 3.47
CA ASP A 176 6.15 -19.97 3.38
C ASP A 176 6.94 -19.88 4.70
N PHE A 177 7.78 -20.89 4.91
CA PHE A 177 8.60 -21.02 6.11
C PHE A 177 10.06 -21.19 5.70
N TRP A 178 10.94 -20.32 6.19
CA TRP A 178 12.33 -20.25 5.77
C TRP A 178 13.28 -20.31 6.95
N ARG A 179 14.46 -20.87 6.73
CA ARG A 179 15.58 -20.85 7.68
C ARG A 179 16.80 -20.23 7.01
N LEU A 180 17.38 -19.22 7.64
CA LEU A 180 18.70 -18.69 7.34
C LEU A 180 19.71 -19.31 8.30
N ASP A 181 20.72 -19.98 7.76
CA ASP A 181 21.85 -20.45 8.55
C ASP A 181 22.75 -19.26 8.96
N LEU A 182 22.90 -19.01 10.26
CA LEU A 182 23.58 -17.80 10.75
C LEU A 182 25.11 -17.86 10.68
N LYS A 183 25.68 -19.01 10.26
CA LYS A 183 27.13 -19.11 10.01
C LYS A 183 27.46 -18.82 8.55
N THR A 184 26.63 -19.34 7.65
CA THR A 184 26.86 -19.28 6.20
C THR A 184 26.03 -18.22 5.49
N TYR A 185 25.01 -17.68 6.16
CA TYR A 185 23.99 -16.79 5.59
C TYR A 185 23.29 -17.37 4.35
N LYS A 186 23.11 -18.69 4.33
CA LYS A 186 22.37 -19.40 3.30
C LYS A 186 20.95 -19.69 3.74
N TRP A 187 20.00 -19.39 2.87
CA TRP A 187 18.59 -19.66 3.06
C TRP A 187 18.25 -21.11 2.68
N THR A 188 17.23 -21.65 3.33
CA THR A 188 16.63 -22.94 2.99
C THR A 188 15.14 -22.88 3.29
N LYS A 189 14.31 -23.10 2.26
CA LYS A 189 12.87 -23.25 2.44
C LYS A 189 12.63 -24.50 3.28
N GLN A 190 11.93 -24.35 4.38
CA GLN A 190 11.53 -25.47 5.22
C GLN A 190 10.31 -26.13 4.58
N ALA A 191 10.32 -27.46 4.56
CA ALA A 191 9.16 -28.27 4.17
C ALA A 191 8.70 -29.05 5.40
N PRO A 192 7.84 -28.46 6.25
CA PRO A 192 7.19 -29.20 7.33
C PRO A 192 6.37 -30.35 6.78
N ASN A 193 6.11 -31.35 7.62
CA ASN A 193 5.33 -32.54 7.23
C ASN A 193 3.97 -32.17 6.61
N GLU A 194 3.77 -32.53 5.33
CA GLU A 194 2.58 -32.20 4.53
C GLU A 194 1.27 -32.77 5.09
N LYS A 195 1.34 -33.77 5.98
CA LYS A 195 0.15 -34.37 6.62
C LYS A 195 -0.64 -33.38 7.47
N ASN A 196 0.01 -32.33 7.96
CA ASN A 196 -0.66 -31.23 8.66
C ASN A 196 -0.45 -29.96 7.82
N ARG A 197 -1.54 -29.40 7.28
CA ARG A 197 -1.46 -28.15 6.52
C ARG A 197 -0.78 -27.08 7.39
N PRO A 198 0.23 -26.35 6.87
CA PRO A 198 0.87 -25.26 7.60
C PRO A 198 -0.12 -24.11 7.87
N PRO A 199 0.24 -23.13 8.73
CA PRO A 199 -0.61 -21.96 8.92
C PRO A 199 -0.90 -21.27 7.57
N SER A 200 -2.13 -20.77 7.42
CA SER A 200 -2.55 -20.05 6.21
C SER A 200 -1.72 -18.79 5.95
N PRO A 201 -1.74 -18.25 4.71
CA PRO A 201 -1.12 -16.97 4.40
C PRO A 201 -1.52 -15.87 5.36
N ARG A 202 -0.54 -15.13 5.88
CA ARG A 202 -0.78 -14.08 6.88
C ARG A 202 0.41 -13.14 7.07
N SER A 203 0.10 -11.91 7.46
CA SER A 203 1.06 -10.93 7.96
C SER A 203 0.58 -10.35 9.30
N GLY A 204 1.43 -9.57 9.97
CA GLY A 204 1.09 -8.90 11.24
C GLY A 204 0.85 -9.85 12.44
N HIS A 205 1.19 -11.14 12.28
CA HIS A 205 1.16 -12.15 13.33
C HIS A 205 2.35 -11.98 14.30
N ARG A 206 2.36 -12.73 15.41
CA ARG A 206 3.50 -12.78 16.33
C ARG A 206 3.98 -14.19 16.54
N MET A 207 5.29 -14.33 16.74
CA MET A 207 5.96 -15.61 16.86
C MET A 207 7.07 -15.56 17.92
N PHE A 208 7.22 -16.61 18.73
CA PHE A 208 8.36 -16.77 19.65
C PHE A 208 8.77 -18.24 19.78
N VAL A 209 9.97 -18.48 20.33
CA VAL A 209 10.47 -19.84 20.64
C VAL A 209 10.24 -20.16 22.13
N TRP A 210 9.74 -21.36 22.41
CA TRP A 210 9.59 -21.90 23.76
C TRP A 210 9.97 -23.38 23.78
N ARG A 211 10.98 -23.77 24.58
CA ARG A 211 11.40 -25.17 24.83
C ARG A 211 11.55 -26.09 23.60
N GLY A 212 11.96 -25.56 22.44
CA GLY A 212 12.06 -26.36 21.20
C GLY A 212 10.80 -26.37 20.34
N TYR A 213 9.88 -25.45 20.62
CA TYR A 213 8.73 -25.15 19.81
C TYR A 213 8.79 -23.70 19.33
N ILE A 214 8.20 -23.44 18.17
CA ILE A 214 7.77 -22.10 17.77
C ILE A 214 6.27 -22.01 18.08
N VAL A 215 5.86 -20.92 18.72
CA VAL A 215 4.45 -20.59 18.93
C VAL A 215 4.11 -19.41 18.05
N LEU A 216 3.09 -19.55 17.21
CA LEU A 216 2.56 -18.52 16.32
C LEU A 216 1.09 -18.24 16.68
N PHE A 217 0.73 -16.97 16.73
CA PHE A 217 -0.65 -16.55 17.00
C PHE A 217 -1.07 -15.41 16.08
N GLY A 218 -2.34 -15.43 15.67
CA GLY A 218 -3.04 -14.31 15.03
C GLY A 218 -2.47 -13.86 13.69
N GLY A 219 -2.60 -12.56 13.42
CA GLY A 219 -2.28 -11.95 12.13
C GLY A 219 -3.53 -11.62 11.32
N PHE A 220 -3.33 -11.22 10.07
CA PHE A 220 -4.42 -10.98 9.14
C PHE A 220 -4.05 -11.41 7.72
N PHE A 221 -5.07 -11.51 6.89
CA PHE A 221 -5.03 -11.78 5.47
C PHE A 221 -5.99 -10.80 4.79
N GLU A 222 -5.56 -10.24 3.67
CA GLU A 222 -6.33 -9.33 2.84
C GLU A 222 -6.10 -9.66 1.36
N GLN A 223 -7.20 -9.86 0.64
CA GLN A 223 -7.21 -10.03 -0.80
C GLN A 223 -8.53 -9.49 -1.36
N ALA A 224 -8.47 -8.46 -2.20
CA ALA A 224 -9.65 -7.76 -2.73
C ALA A 224 -10.66 -7.38 -1.63
N HIS A 225 -11.82 -8.03 -1.59
CA HIS A 225 -12.88 -7.76 -0.60
C HIS A 225 -12.86 -8.72 0.62
N ASP A 226 -11.89 -9.64 0.69
CA ASP A 226 -11.72 -10.57 1.81
C ASP A 226 -10.63 -10.09 2.78
N ILE A 227 -11.05 -9.40 3.83
CA ILE A 227 -10.21 -9.07 4.99
C ILE A 227 -10.56 -10.02 6.14
N ARG A 228 -9.57 -10.80 6.58
CA ARG A 228 -9.71 -11.75 7.69
C ARG A 228 -8.62 -11.54 8.72
N PHE A 229 -9.04 -11.40 9.96
CA PHE A 229 -8.16 -11.45 11.12
C PHE A 229 -8.16 -12.87 11.69
N PHE A 230 -7.02 -13.28 12.25
CA PHE A 230 -6.87 -14.60 12.85
C PHE A 230 -6.75 -14.51 14.37
N ASN A 231 -7.23 -15.55 15.06
CA ASN A 231 -6.97 -15.86 16.47
C ASN A 231 -6.59 -17.33 16.67
N ASP A 232 -6.13 -17.98 15.61
CA ASP A 232 -5.65 -19.35 15.67
C ASP A 232 -4.28 -19.44 16.36
N LEU A 233 -4.02 -20.57 17.00
CA LEU A 233 -2.77 -20.87 17.68
C LEU A 233 -2.08 -22.04 16.98
N TRP A 234 -0.89 -21.78 16.50
CA TRP A 234 -0.06 -22.76 15.80
C TRP A 234 1.21 -23.02 16.58
N VAL A 235 1.59 -24.30 16.67
CA VAL A 235 2.83 -24.73 17.31
C VAL A 235 3.64 -25.54 16.31
N TYR A 236 4.86 -25.11 16.03
CA TYR A 236 5.81 -25.90 15.26
C TYR A 236 6.82 -26.54 16.18
N GLU A 237 6.99 -27.85 16.04
CA GLU A 237 7.95 -28.63 16.80
C GLU A 237 9.21 -28.88 15.95
N PHE A 238 10.37 -28.40 16.44
CA PHE A 238 11.63 -28.54 15.69
C PHE A 238 12.09 -29.99 15.53
N SER A 239 11.79 -30.87 16.49
CA SER A 239 12.22 -32.27 16.49
C SER A 239 11.48 -33.12 15.45
N SER A 240 10.19 -32.88 15.27
CA SER A 240 9.32 -33.59 14.33
C SER A 240 9.13 -32.86 13.01
N ASN A 241 9.60 -31.61 12.90
CA ASN A 241 9.41 -30.73 11.74
C ASN A 241 7.93 -30.65 11.33
N ASN A 242 7.06 -30.40 12.31
CA ASN A 242 5.62 -30.46 12.12
C ASN A 242 4.92 -29.24 12.74
N TRP A 243 3.94 -28.69 12.01
CA TRP A 243 2.99 -27.73 12.53
C TRP A 243 1.77 -28.45 13.10
N THR A 244 1.28 -27.96 14.24
CA THR A 244 0.04 -28.41 14.88
C THR A 244 -0.80 -27.18 15.18
N GLN A 245 -2.03 -27.16 14.68
CA GLN A 245 -3.03 -26.17 15.08
C GLN A 245 -3.74 -26.64 16.35
N TYR A 246 -3.85 -25.76 17.34
CA TYR A 246 -4.66 -26.01 18.52
C TYR A 246 -5.99 -25.27 18.39
N GLU A 247 -7.05 -26.06 18.24
CA GLU A 247 -8.41 -25.54 18.18
C GLU A 247 -9.02 -25.40 19.56
N TYR A 248 -9.84 -24.36 19.72
CA TYR A 248 -10.57 -24.08 20.93
C TYR A 248 -12.07 -24.13 20.65
N SER A 249 -12.86 -24.51 21.65
CA SER A 249 -14.31 -24.49 21.50
C SER A 249 -14.82 -23.06 21.28
N LYS A 250 -15.97 -22.92 20.61
CA LYS A 250 -16.61 -21.60 20.39
C LYS A 250 -16.96 -20.85 21.68
N LEU A 251 -17.02 -21.56 22.81
CA LEU A 251 -17.30 -21.00 24.14
C LEU A 251 -16.04 -20.65 24.93
N ALA A 252 -14.86 -21.02 24.44
CA ALA A 252 -13.60 -20.75 25.10
C ALA A 252 -13.33 -19.24 25.16
N GLN A 253 -12.89 -18.76 26.33
CA GLN A 253 -12.45 -17.38 26.50
C GLN A 253 -11.02 -17.26 25.96
N ILE A 254 -10.90 -16.87 24.69
CA ILE A 254 -9.63 -16.66 23.99
C ILE A 254 -9.57 -15.24 23.42
N PRO A 255 -8.38 -14.71 23.09
CA PRO A 255 -8.28 -13.43 22.41
C PRO A 255 -9.08 -13.43 21.10
N GLN A 256 -9.82 -12.35 20.85
CA GLN A 256 -10.50 -12.13 19.56
C GLN A 256 -9.48 -12.03 18.41
N PRO A 257 -9.90 -12.32 17.16
CA PRO A 257 -9.08 -12.13 15.97
C PRO A 257 -8.42 -10.75 15.91
N ARG A 258 -7.10 -10.72 15.69
CA ARG A 258 -6.31 -9.48 15.73
C ARG A 258 -4.94 -9.61 15.08
N SER A 259 -4.40 -8.48 14.62
CA SER A 259 -3.01 -8.31 14.21
C SER A 259 -2.35 -7.17 15.01
N ALA A 260 -1.07 -6.88 14.74
CA ALA A 260 -0.35 -5.72 15.29
C ALA A 260 -0.34 -5.62 16.83
N PHE A 261 -0.50 -6.75 17.53
CA PHE A 261 -0.43 -6.86 18.99
C PHE A 261 1.00 -7.12 19.47
N SER A 262 1.21 -6.96 20.77
CA SER A 262 2.47 -7.30 21.44
C SER A 262 2.40 -8.71 22.03
N PHE A 263 3.45 -9.52 21.88
CA PHE A 263 3.47 -10.90 22.36
C PHE A 263 4.87 -11.32 22.81
N ALA A 264 5.00 -11.84 24.03
CA ALA A 264 6.28 -12.31 24.57
C ALA A 264 6.08 -13.47 25.55
N CYS A 265 7.10 -14.33 25.69
CA CYS A 265 7.08 -15.51 26.55
C CYS A 265 8.18 -15.46 27.61
N SER A 266 7.84 -15.76 28.86
CA SER A 266 8.82 -15.98 29.94
C SER A 266 8.45 -17.22 30.74
N GLY A 267 9.40 -18.12 30.92
CA GLY A 267 9.12 -19.44 31.51
C GLY A 267 8.11 -20.20 30.65
N ASP A 268 6.98 -20.60 31.27
CA ASP A 268 5.88 -21.31 30.61
C ASP A 268 4.65 -20.43 30.36
N SER A 269 4.78 -19.11 30.57
CA SER A 269 3.70 -18.14 30.38
C SER A 269 4.06 -17.15 29.29
N ALA A 270 3.22 -17.06 28.26
CA ALA A 270 3.28 -15.98 27.28
C ALA A 270 2.18 -14.95 27.55
N VAL A 271 2.47 -13.68 27.28
CA VAL A 271 1.50 -12.59 27.44
C VAL A 271 1.28 -11.88 26.11
N LEU A 272 0.02 -11.71 25.76
CA LEU A 272 -0.46 -10.93 24.62
C LEU A 272 -1.05 -9.62 25.14
N SER A 273 -0.81 -8.51 24.45
CA SER A 273 -1.48 -7.25 24.76
C SER A 273 -1.79 -6.42 23.52
N GLY A 274 -2.99 -5.83 23.53
CA GLY A 274 -3.45 -4.91 22.51
C GLY A 274 -3.69 -5.57 21.16
N GLY A 275 -3.38 -4.81 20.09
CA GLY A 275 -3.61 -5.19 18.70
C GLY A 275 -4.77 -4.44 18.08
N PHE A 276 -5.10 -4.86 16.87
CA PHE A 276 -6.08 -4.21 16.03
C PHE A 276 -6.85 -5.25 15.23
N ALA A 277 -8.13 -4.97 14.94
CA ALA A 277 -8.89 -5.66 13.90
C ALA A 277 -9.89 -4.72 13.23
N LYS A 278 -10.13 -4.94 11.93
CA LYS A 278 -11.38 -4.51 11.29
C LYS A 278 -12.42 -5.58 11.47
N LEU A 279 -13.57 -5.20 12.00
CA LEU A 279 -14.72 -6.07 12.17
C LEU A 279 -15.71 -5.80 11.05
N LYS A 280 -16.12 -6.86 10.36
CA LYS A 280 -17.26 -6.77 9.44
C LYS A 280 -18.51 -6.46 10.25
N ASN A 281 -19.23 -5.43 9.84
CA ASN A 281 -20.46 -5.06 10.51
C ASN A 281 -21.56 -6.05 10.09
N PRO A 282 -22.27 -6.70 11.03
CA PRO A 282 -23.27 -7.72 10.70
C PRO A 282 -24.51 -7.13 9.99
N VAL A 283 -24.64 -5.82 9.92
CA VAL A 283 -25.72 -5.14 9.19
C VAL A 283 -25.24 -4.91 7.74
N PRO A 284 -25.88 -5.51 6.72
CA PRO A 284 -25.63 -5.16 5.32
C PRO A 284 -25.81 -3.65 5.11
N GLY A 285 -24.98 -2.98 4.30
CA GLY A 285 -25.07 -1.52 4.15
C GLY A 285 -24.20 -0.69 5.07
N SER A 286 -23.57 -1.31 6.08
CA SER A 286 -22.92 -0.57 7.16
C SER A 286 -21.40 -0.68 7.15
N LYS A 287 -20.75 0.45 7.43
CA LYS A 287 -19.28 0.54 7.43
C LYS A 287 -18.68 -0.45 8.43
N ASN A 288 -17.61 -1.12 7.99
CA ASN A 288 -16.78 -1.95 8.84
C ASN A 288 -16.29 -1.14 10.06
N GLU A 289 -16.33 -1.76 11.24
CA GLU A 289 -15.90 -1.11 12.47
C GLU A 289 -14.42 -1.39 12.73
N THR A 290 -13.66 -0.33 12.93
CA THR A 290 -12.27 -0.41 13.35
C THR A 290 -12.16 -0.61 14.86
N LYS A 291 -11.51 -1.69 15.31
CA LYS A 291 -11.34 -2.00 16.75
C LYS A 291 -9.87 -2.06 17.15
N THR A 292 -9.45 -1.09 17.96
CA THR A 292 -8.18 -1.16 18.68
C THR A 292 -8.37 -1.86 20.02
N PHE A 293 -7.57 -2.88 20.27
CA PHE A 293 -7.63 -3.67 21.50
C PHE A 293 -6.73 -3.05 22.57
N SER A 294 -7.15 -3.14 23.83
CA SER A 294 -6.35 -2.75 24.99
C SER A 294 -6.34 -3.81 26.10
N ASP A 295 -6.94 -4.97 25.84
CA ASP A 295 -6.92 -6.12 26.73
C ASP A 295 -5.55 -6.82 26.72
N SER A 296 -5.27 -7.54 27.80
CA SER A 296 -4.09 -8.39 27.91
C SER A 296 -4.52 -9.82 28.25
N TRP A 297 -3.78 -10.78 27.75
CA TRP A 297 -4.05 -12.21 27.91
C TRP A 297 -2.78 -12.94 28.29
N SER A 298 -2.91 -14.02 29.07
CA SER A 298 -1.85 -14.97 29.36
C SER A 298 -2.15 -16.28 28.65
N LEU A 299 -1.11 -16.91 28.11
CA LEU A 299 -1.13 -18.23 27.50
C LEU A 299 -0.19 -19.14 28.31
N ASN A 300 -0.75 -20.12 29.00
CA ASN A 300 0.00 -21.15 29.68
C ASN A 300 0.38 -22.26 28.69
N LEU A 301 1.69 -22.42 28.48
CA LEU A 301 2.28 -23.38 27.53
C LEU A 301 2.61 -24.73 28.18
N ALA A 302 2.69 -24.82 29.51
CA ALA A 302 3.05 -26.07 30.20
C ALA A 302 2.23 -27.30 29.77
N PRO A 303 0.91 -27.21 29.49
CA PRO A 303 0.13 -28.33 28.98
C PRO A 303 0.65 -28.96 27.68
N LEU A 304 1.38 -28.20 26.84
CA LEU A 304 1.96 -28.73 25.59
C LEU A 304 2.93 -29.89 25.84
N LEU A 305 3.64 -29.89 26.98
CA LEU A 305 4.58 -30.97 27.32
C LEU A 305 3.87 -32.30 27.60
N GLU A 306 2.57 -32.25 27.86
CA GLU A 306 1.69 -33.41 28.05
C GLU A 306 0.78 -33.64 26.83
N SER A 307 1.11 -33.04 25.69
CA SER A 307 0.31 -33.08 24.46
C SER A 307 -1.12 -32.54 24.62
N LYS A 308 -1.32 -31.60 25.55
CA LYS A 308 -2.60 -30.92 25.80
C LYS A 308 -2.57 -29.50 25.21
N PRO A 309 -3.74 -28.93 24.87
CA PRO A 309 -3.80 -27.57 24.35
C PRO A 309 -3.30 -26.54 25.38
N PRO A 310 -2.57 -25.50 24.94
CA PRO A 310 -2.27 -24.33 25.76
C PRO A 310 -3.53 -23.70 26.32
N ILE A 311 -3.44 -23.04 27.47
CA ILE A 311 -4.63 -22.46 28.14
C ILE A 311 -4.54 -20.93 28.14
N TRP A 312 -5.56 -20.28 27.60
CA TRP A 312 -5.71 -18.82 27.64
C TRP A 312 -6.40 -18.36 28.92
N GLU A 313 -5.95 -17.22 29.45
CA GLU A 313 -6.54 -16.53 30.59
C GLU A 313 -6.54 -15.01 30.32
N ARG A 314 -7.69 -14.35 30.48
CA ARG A 314 -7.76 -12.89 30.36
C ARG A 314 -7.14 -12.23 31.60
N LEU A 315 -6.25 -11.27 31.40
CA LEU A 315 -5.61 -10.54 32.50
C LEU A 315 -6.38 -9.26 32.84
N SER A 316 -6.55 -9.01 34.14
CA SER A 316 -7.03 -7.73 34.65
C SER A 316 -5.99 -6.64 34.43
N LYS A 317 -6.39 -5.43 34.02
CA LYS A 317 -5.50 -4.27 33.96
C LYS A 317 -5.07 -3.86 35.38
N LYS A 318 -3.81 -4.07 35.72
CA LYS A 318 -3.20 -3.64 36.99
C LYS A 318 -1.98 -2.78 36.72
N GLY A 319 -1.77 -1.74 37.54
CA GLY A 319 -0.64 -0.84 37.40
C GLY A 319 -0.82 0.23 36.32
N LEU A 320 0.29 0.76 35.80
CA LEU A 320 0.31 1.86 34.84
C LEU A 320 0.39 1.31 33.41
N ALA A 321 -0.76 0.90 32.88
CA ALA A 321 -0.86 0.39 31.51
C ALA A 321 -0.74 1.55 30.49
N PRO A 322 -0.24 1.26 29.26
CA PRO A 322 -0.30 2.23 28.18
C PRO A 322 -1.75 2.61 27.84
N SER A 323 -1.94 3.78 27.22
CA SER A 323 -3.22 4.12 26.60
C SER A 323 -3.53 3.16 25.44
N ILE A 324 -4.77 3.20 24.94
CA ILE A 324 -5.17 2.39 23.79
C ILE A 324 -4.34 2.77 22.55
N ARG A 325 -3.68 1.77 21.95
CA ARG A 325 -2.85 1.91 20.74
C ARG A 325 -2.58 0.55 20.08
N SER A 326 -2.25 0.59 18.81
CA SER A 326 -1.85 -0.57 18.00
C SER A 326 -0.41 -0.40 17.47
N GLY A 327 0.14 -1.47 16.89
CA GLY A 327 1.40 -1.41 16.14
C GLY A 327 2.64 -1.08 16.99
N CYS A 328 2.57 -1.31 18.30
CA CYS A 328 3.69 -1.10 19.20
C CYS A 328 4.87 -2.02 18.82
N ALA A 329 6.07 -1.47 18.89
CA ALA A 329 7.28 -2.30 18.92
C ALA A 329 7.29 -3.04 20.26
N SER A 330 7.58 -4.35 20.26
CA SER A 330 7.53 -5.15 21.48
C SER A 330 8.62 -6.21 21.54
N THR A 331 9.07 -6.53 22.75
CA THR A 331 10.12 -7.54 22.98
C THR A 331 10.11 -8.02 24.44
N LEU A 332 10.82 -9.10 24.74
CA LEU A 332 10.99 -9.59 26.09
C LEU A 332 12.28 -9.04 26.72
N HIS A 333 12.17 -8.41 27.89
CA HIS A 333 13.32 -8.11 28.74
C HIS A 333 13.12 -8.76 30.12
N LYS A 334 13.98 -9.71 30.47
CA LYS A 334 13.85 -10.54 31.69
C LYS A 334 12.49 -11.26 31.69
N SER A 335 11.63 -10.99 32.68
CA SER A 335 10.26 -11.51 32.75
C SER A 335 9.19 -10.44 32.47
N SER A 336 9.54 -9.40 31.70
CA SER A 336 8.60 -8.34 31.30
C SER A 336 8.46 -8.26 29.78
N LEU A 337 7.20 -8.20 29.32
CA LEU A 337 6.88 -7.74 27.96
C LEU A 337 7.11 -6.22 27.93
N MET A 338 8.04 -5.78 27.10
CA MET A 338 8.32 -4.37 26.87
C MET A 338 7.58 -3.92 25.62
N VAL A 339 6.95 -2.74 25.68
CA VAL A 339 6.26 -2.12 24.55
C VAL A 339 6.72 -0.67 24.39
N PHE A 340 6.97 -0.25 23.15
CA PHE A 340 7.42 1.09 22.80
C PHE A 340 6.60 1.65 21.63
N GLY A 341 6.20 2.90 21.75
CA GLY A 341 5.47 3.64 20.74
C GLY A 341 4.12 3.03 20.36
N GLY A 342 3.77 3.09 19.08
CA GLY A 342 2.46 2.70 18.55
C GLY A 342 1.63 3.90 18.10
N VAL A 343 0.46 3.64 17.55
CA VAL A 343 -0.48 4.65 17.04
C VAL A 343 -1.87 4.47 17.63
N LEU A 344 -2.61 5.56 17.75
CA LEU A 344 -4.06 5.55 17.93
C LEU A 344 -4.68 6.34 16.79
N ASP A 345 -5.46 5.66 15.98
CA ASP A 345 -6.19 6.27 14.87
C ASP A 345 -7.59 6.65 15.35
N SER A 346 -8.00 7.87 15.03
CA SER A 346 -9.35 8.38 15.27
C SER A 346 -9.98 8.80 13.95
N GLU A 347 -11.02 8.09 13.56
CA GLU A 347 -11.83 8.44 12.40
C GLU A 347 -12.56 9.76 12.69
N GLN A 348 -12.33 10.78 11.86
CA GLN A 348 -13.04 12.05 11.86
C GLN A 348 -14.10 12.07 10.74
N ASP A 349 -14.85 13.19 10.63
CA ASP A 349 -15.78 13.40 9.54
C ASP A 349 -15.07 13.43 8.16
N GLN A 350 -15.75 12.99 7.11
CA GLN A 350 -15.29 13.06 5.71
C GLN A 350 -13.98 12.31 5.39
N HIS A 351 -13.85 11.04 5.80
CA HIS A 351 -12.73 10.15 5.42
C HIS A 351 -11.34 10.59 5.91
N ARG A 352 -11.27 11.52 6.88
CA ARG A 352 -10.00 11.90 7.52
C ARG A 352 -9.76 11.05 8.75
N VAL A 353 -8.54 10.55 8.89
CA VAL A 353 -8.08 9.85 10.10
C VAL A 353 -7.06 10.75 10.78
N ALA A 354 -7.30 11.07 12.06
CA ALA A 354 -6.30 11.72 12.88
C ALA A 354 -5.55 10.67 13.68
N SER A 355 -4.24 10.59 13.43
CA SER A 355 -3.34 9.61 14.03
C SER A 355 -2.52 10.23 15.16
N VAL A 356 -2.53 9.60 16.33
CA VAL A 356 -1.65 9.99 17.45
C VAL A 356 -0.54 8.96 17.59
N PHE A 357 0.69 9.35 17.29
CA PHE A 357 1.88 8.52 17.46
C PHE A 357 2.49 8.70 18.85
N TYR A 358 2.99 7.61 19.42
CA TYR A 358 3.55 7.60 20.76
C TYR A 358 5.04 7.24 20.76
N ASP A 359 5.76 7.71 21.77
CA ASP A 359 7.20 7.50 22.03
C ASP A 359 7.49 7.03 23.47
N ASP A 360 6.44 6.65 24.21
CA ASP A 360 6.56 6.16 25.57
C ASP A 360 6.88 4.66 25.62
N MET A 361 7.43 4.22 26.77
CA MET A 361 7.76 2.82 26.98
C MET A 361 7.14 2.29 28.27
N PHE A 362 6.53 1.10 28.16
CA PHE A 362 5.93 0.38 29.27
C PHE A 362 6.44 -1.05 29.35
N GLY A 363 6.38 -1.61 30.55
CA GLY A 363 6.63 -3.02 30.80
C GLY A 363 5.41 -3.67 31.46
N LEU A 364 5.04 -4.87 31.01
CA LEU A 364 4.14 -5.78 31.71
C LEU A 364 4.96 -6.89 32.36
N GLU A 365 5.11 -6.84 33.67
CA GLU A 365 5.77 -7.90 34.42
C GLU A 365 4.86 -9.14 34.43
N ILE A 366 5.34 -10.23 33.83
CA ILE A 366 4.54 -11.43 33.54
C ILE A 366 4.12 -12.13 34.83
N ASP A 367 5.04 -12.32 35.76
CA ASP A 367 4.79 -13.01 37.03
C ASP A 367 3.83 -12.22 37.93
N LYS A 368 4.02 -10.89 37.99
CA LYS A 368 3.17 -10.00 38.82
C LYS A 368 1.89 -9.55 38.12
N ARG A 369 1.76 -9.82 36.82
CA ARG A 369 0.64 -9.39 35.95
C ARG A 369 0.34 -7.90 36.12
N LYS A 370 1.39 -7.08 36.14
CA LYS A 370 1.32 -5.66 36.49
C LYS A 370 2.11 -4.81 35.49
N TRP A 371 1.45 -3.78 34.98
CA TRP A 371 2.04 -2.77 34.12
C TRP A 371 2.82 -1.72 34.93
N TYR A 372 3.93 -1.24 34.35
CA TYR A 372 4.71 -0.13 34.86
C TYR A 372 5.25 0.73 33.71
N LYS A 373 5.36 2.05 33.95
CA LYS A 373 6.01 2.98 33.01
C LYS A 373 7.52 2.88 33.17
N VAL A 374 8.24 2.75 32.07
CA VAL A 374 9.70 2.65 32.05
C VAL A 374 10.30 4.05 31.95
N CYS A 375 9.94 4.75 30.87
CA CYS A 375 10.28 6.14 30.58
C CYS A 375 9.13 6.78 29.78
N GLY A 376 8.97 8.11 29.90
CA GLY A 376 8.00 8.89 29.12
C GLY A 376 8.61 9.51 27.87
N SER A 377 7.79 10.29 27.15
CA SER A 377 8.28 11.22 26.14
C SER A 377 9.36 12.10 26.76
N GLY A 378 10.48 12.31 26.07
CA GLY A 378 11.59 13.14 26.57
C GLY A 378 11.25 14.64 26.70
N ALA A 379 9.98 15.00 26.75
CA ALA A 379 9.43 16.34 26.55
C ALA A 379 9.43 17.22 27.80
N GLU A 380 9.83 16.72 28.98
CA GLU A 380 9.72 17.50 30.23
C GLU A 380 10.80 18.58 30.39
N ASP A 381 11.83 18.68 29.52
CA ASP A 381 12.86 19.72 29.67
C ASP A 381 13.57 20.11 28.35
N ASP A 382 12.78 20.35 27.31
CA ASP A 382 13.25 20.61 25.95
C ASP A 382 12.82 22.02 25.50
N SER A 383 13.15 23.05 26.28
CA SER A 383 12.94 24.46 25.89
C SER A 383 13.76 24.86 24.64
N GLU A 384 14.79 24.09 24.29
CA GLU A 384 15.53 24.15 23.02
C GLU A 384 15.15 23.02 22.04
N GLY A 385 14.23 22.15 22.44
CA GLY A 385 13.93 20.86 21.83
C GLY A 385 13.21 20.92 20.48
N TRP A 386 13.32 19.82 19.78
CA TRP A 386 12.75 19.59 18.46
C TRP A 386 11.22 19.44 18.54
N THR A 387 10.48 20.03 17.61
CA THR A 387 9.02 19.84 17.47
C THR A 387 8.69 19.18 16.13
N VAL A 388 7.51 18.56 16.01
CA VAL A 388 6.99 18.07 14.72
C VAL A 388 7.00 19.19 13.68
N ASP A 389 6.74 20.44 14.09
CA ASP A 389 6.82 21.60 13.22
C ASP A 389 8.24 21.88 12.73
N LYS A 390 9.28 21.72 13.56
CA LYS A 390 10.68 21.79 13.09
C LYS A 390 10.99 20.68 12.06
N LEU A 391 10.41 19.48 12.19
CA LEU A 391 10.54 18.43 11.17
C LEU A 391 9.85 18.80 9.86
N ARG A 392 8.61 19.29 9.95
CA ARG A 392 7.84 19.80 8.80
C ARG A 392 8.64 20.82 8.01
N GLN A 393 9.38 21.70 8.70
CA GLN A 393 10.22 22.69 8.03
C GLN A 393 11.37 22.07 7.24
N ASN A 394 11.98 21.01 7.77
CA ASN A 394 13.08 20.30 7.12
C ASN A 394 12.60 19.38 5.98
N MET A 395 11.36 18.88 6.05
CA MET A 395 10.72 18.03 5.03
C MET A 395 10.06 18.81 3.88
N SER A 396 10.53 20.03 3.59
CA SER A 396 9.87 20.94 2.64
C SER A 396 10.07 20.58 1.16
N THR A 397 10.68 19.45 0.82
CA THR A 397 10.95 19.06 -0.57
C THR A 397 10.10 17.88 -1.03
N TYR A 398 9.50 18.00 -2.22
CA TYR A 398 8.71 16.95 -2.87
C TYR A 398 9.00 16.87 -4.38
N VAL A 399 8.53 15.82 -5.07
CA VAL A 399 8.61 15.69 -6.53
C VAL A 399 7.26 16.04 -7.16
N ASP A 400 7.25 16.98 -8.11
CA ASP A 400 6.03 17.32 -8.86
C ASP A 400 5.69 16.30 -9.97
N ALA A 401 4.50 16.44 -10.58
CA ALA A 401 4.04 15.55 -11.65
C ALA A 401 4.98 15.53 -12.87
N GLU A 402 5.77 16.59 -13.07
CA GLU A 402 6.78 16.70 -14.11
C GLU A 402 8.14 16.09 -13.71
N GLY A 403 8.26 15.54 -12.49
CA GLY A 403 9.46 14.91 -11.98
C GLY A 403 10.53 15.87 -11.44
N ASN A 404 10.16 17.13 -11.19
CA ASN A 404 11.07 18.13 -10.63
C ASN A 404 11.03 18.11 -9.10
N VAL A 405 12.17 18.38 -8.47
CA VAL A 405 12.21 18.58 -7.02
C VAL A 405 11.76 20.01 -6.72
N VAL A 406 10.66 20.13 -5.98
CA VAL A 406 10.04 21.38 -5.59
C VAL A 406 10.23 21.58 -4.09
N LYS A 407 10.65 22.78 -3.68
CA LYS A 407 10.77 23.16 -2.27
C LYS A 407 9.63 24.11 -1.89
N GLU A 408 8.80 23.68 -0.94
CA GLU A 408 7.65 24.39 -0.43
C GLU A 408 8.07 25.65 0.36
N SER A 409 7.46 26.78 0.04
CA SER A 409 7.79 28.07 0.66
C SER A 409 7.32 28.12 2.12
N LYS A 410 7.88 29.04 2.92
CA LYS A 410 7.43 29.27 4.32
C LYS A 410 5.98 29.74 4.39
N ARG A 411 5.48 30.42 3.35
CA ARG A 411 4.11 30.92 3.26
C ARG A 411 3.10 29.82 2.94
N GLU A 412 3.41 28.95 1.99
CA GLU A 412 2.59 27.77 1.65
C GLU A 412 2.46 26.84 2.88
N ARG A 413 3.57 26.59 3.57
CA ARG A 413 3.57 25.82 4.83
C ARG A 413 2.69 26.44 5.92
N ARG A 414 2.73 27.78 6.07
CA ARG A 414 1.88 28.50 7.04
C ARG A 414 0.41 28.47 6.64
N ALA A 415 0.10 28.56 5.35
CA ALA A 415 -1.27 28.46 4.86
C ALA A 415 -1.86 27.06 5.13
N ARG A 416 -1.10 26.01 4.81
CA ARG A 416 -1.50 24.63 5.07
C ARG A 416 -1.65 24.32 6.56
N ALA A 417 -0.70 24.75 7.39
CA ALA A 417 -0.81 24.58 8.85
C ALA A 417 -2.02 25.33 9.44
N LYS A 418 -2.40 26.46 8.85
CA LYS A 418 -3.58 27.24 9.25
C LYS A 418 -4.88 26.57 8.82
N GLU A 419 -4.94 26.01 7.62
CA GLU A 419 -6.08 25.19 7.17
C GLU A 419 -6.25 23.91 8.03
N GLU A 420 -5.15 23.27 8.43
CA GLU A 420 -5.17 22.12 9.34
C GLU A 420 -5.64 22.51 10.76
N ALA A 421 -5.22 23.68 11.27
CA ALA A 421 -5.60 24.17 12.60
C ALA A 421 -7.06 24.68 12.68
N GLU A 422 -7.57 25.33 11.63
CA GLU A 422 -8.95 25.83 11.57
C GLU A 422 -10.01 24.71 11.40
N GLY A 423 -9.58 23.48 11.07
CA GLY A 423 -10.43 22.28 11.10
C GLY A 423 -10.57 21.62 12.48
N GLY A 424 -9.76 22.02 13.46
CA GLY A 424 -9.81 21.53 14.84
C GLY A 424 -10.58 22.50 15.73
N GLY A 425 -11.86 22.23 15.98
CA GLY A 425 -12.67 23.04 16.88
C GLY A 425 -12.24 22.93 18.35
N SER A 426 -11.53 23.93 18.85
CA SER A 426 -11.74 24.52 20.18
C SER A 426 -10.98 25.84 20.27
N GLY A 427 -11.71 26.94 20.50
CA GLY A 427 -11.12 28.25 20.67
C GLY A 427 -10.41 28.37 22.02
N ASP A 428 -9.17 28.84 21.97
CA ASP A 428 -8.53 29.62 23.02
C ASP A 428 -7.60 30.63 22.32
N GLU A 429 -8.01 31.89 22.33
CA GLU A 429 -7.19 33.02 21.88
C GLU A 429 -6.20 33.36 23.00
N GLU A 430 -4.93 32.95 22.87
CA GLU A 430 -3.84 33.61 23.57
C GLU A 430 -3.03 34.47 22.60
N SER A 431 -3.17 35.78 22.78
CA SER A 431 -2.40 36.81 22.09
C SER A 431 -0.96 36.82 22.60
N SER A 432 0.00 36.63 21.70
CA SER A 432 1.41 36.98 21.94
C SER A 432 1.87 37.92 20.84
N SER A 433 2.04 39.18 21.20
CA SER A 433 2.60 40.26 20.39
C SER A 433 4.12 40.14 20.33
N ASP A 434 4.68 39.85 19.15
CA ASP A 434 6.06 40.16 18.83
C ASP A 434 6.07 41.17 17.67
N GLU A 435 6.47 42.39 17.99
CA GLU A 435 6.72 43.47 17.03
C GLU A 435 8.06 43.21 16.32
N GLU A 436 8.05 43.08 14.99
CA GLU A 436 9.26 43.14 14.17
C GLU A 436 9.46 44.58 13.64
N GLU A 437 10.66 45.14 13.86
CA GLU A 437 11.11 46.37 13.24
C GLU A 437 11.31 46.18 11.73
N GLU A 438 10.49 46.83 10.91
CA GLU A 438 10.76 47.06 9.48
C GLU A 438 11.48 48.39 9.28
N SER A 439 12.72 48.33 8.77
CA SER A 439 13.41 49.50 8.23
C SER A 439 12.79 49.90 6.88
N LYS A 440 12.27 51.12 6.83
CA LYS A 440 11.66 51.80 5.68
C LYS A 440 12.59 51.92 4.47
N GLU A 441 12.10 51.55 3.28
CA GLU A 441 12.42 52.25 2.04
C GLU A 441 11.13 52.57 1.26
N ASP A 442 11.14 53.76 0.66
CA ASP A 442 10.03 54.58 0.20
C ASP A 442 9.51 54.18 -1.21
N ASP A 443 8.26 54.57 -1.46
CA ASP A 443 7.36 54.24 -2.56
C ASP A 443 7.84 54.60 -3.98
N THR A 444 7.43 53.81 -4.98
CA THR A 444 6.53 54.26 -6.10
C THR A 444 6.44 53.26 -7.28
N LYS A 445 5.43 52.37 -7.30
CA LYS A 445 4.68 51.94 -8.52
C LYS A 445 3.49 51.01 -8.18
N PRO A 446 2.38 51.02 -8.95
CA PRO A 446 1.13 50.33 -8.60
C PRO A 446 1.22 48.80 -8.86
N PRO A 447 0.34 47.98 -8.25
CA PRO A 447 0.58 46.56 -8.07
C PRO A 447 0.38 45.78 -9.38
N ALA A 448 1.45 45.15 -9.86
CA ALA A 448 1.37 44.02 -10.78
C ALA A 448 1.16 42.73 -9.95
N ALA A 449 0.36 41.81 -10.49
CA ALA A 449 0.08 40.52 -9.89
C ALA A 449 1.36 39.80 -9.44
N VAL A 450 1.46 39.49 -8.16
CA VAL A 450 2.58 38.73 -7.59
C VAL A 450 2.32 37.25 -7.85
N GLU A 451 3.13 36.67 -8.74
CA GLU A 451 3.24 35.23 -8.93
C GLU A 451 3.78 34.58 -7.64
N THR A 452 3.13 33.50 -7.20
CA THR A 452 3.60 32.60 -6.15
C THR A 452 4.86 31.88 -6.62
N SER A 453 6.05 32.38 -6.28
CA SER A 453 7.31 31.77 -6.72
C SER A 453 7.72 30.59 -5.81
N SER A 454 7.23 29.39 -6.13
CA SER A 454 7.90 28.15 -5.70
C SER A 454 9.20 28.00 -6.49
N THR A 455 10.32 27.71 -5.82
CA THR A 455 11.61 27.56 -6.52
C THR A 455 11.68 26.16 -7.13
N ARG A 456 11.40 26.06 -8.43
CA ARG A 456 11.56 24.84 -9.22
C ARG A 456 13.03 24.67 -9.60
N VAL A 457 13.61 23.54 -9.22
CA VAL A 457 15.02 23.23 -9.51
C VAL A 457 15.04 21.92 -10.30
N THR A 458 15.68 21.92 -11.48
CA THR A 458 15.81 20.67 -12.25
C THR A 458 16.84 19.76 -11.57
N ALA A 459 16.77 18.45 -11.81
CA ALA A 459 17.77 17.50 -11.30
C ALA A 459 19.22 17.84 -11.72
N SER A 460 19.41 18.66 -12.75
CA SER A 460 20.72 19.14 -13.20
C SER A 460 21.20 20.38 -12.42
N ASP A 461 20.29 21.22 -11.94
CA ASP A 461 20.60 22.46 -11.21
C ASP A 461 21.00 22.20 -9.75
N VAL A 462 20.51 21.10 -9.15
CA VAL A 462 20.89 20.62 -7.80
C VAL A 462 22.39 20.34 -7.71
N ALA A 463 23.04 19.94 -8.81
CA ALA A 463 24.47 19.65 -8.82
C ALA A 463 25.38 20.90 -8.88
N THR A 464 24.82 22.09 -9.10
CA THR A 464 25.61 23.28 -9.50
C THR A 464 25.29 24.58 -8.76
N SER A 465 24.33 24.61 -7.84
CA SER A 465 23.98 25.84 -7.10
C SER A 465 24.50 25.86 -5.65
N PRO A 466 25.33 26.84 -5.24
CA PRO A 466 25.82 26.98 -3.87
C PRO A 466 24.85 27.86 -3.03
N ALA A 467 23.62 27.40 -2.79
CA ALA A 467 22.67 28.12 -1.92
C ALA A 467 21.55 27.25 -1.29
N LEU A 468 21.82 25.98 -1.00
CA LEU A 468 21.00 25.17 -0.09
C LEU A 468 21.96 24.48 0.87
N THR A 469 22.12 25.01 2.09
CA THR A 469 22.73 24.23 3.17
C THR A 469 21.88 22.98 3.35
N ALA A 470 22.46 21.81 3.07
CA ALA A 470 21.77 20.54 3.29
C ALA A 470 21.22 20.52 4.73
N PRO A 471 19.96 20.10 4.94
CA PRO A 471 19.41 20.01 6.28
C PRO A 471 20.32 19.13 7.13
N VAL A 472 20.65 19.60 8.34
CA VAL A 472 21.55 18.90 9.26
C VAL A 472 20.72 18.01 10.18
N PRO A 473 21.16 16.78 10.48
CA PRO A 473 20.54 15.95 11.51
C PRO A 473 20.42 16.73 12.83
N ILE A 474 19.25 16.67 13.46
CA ILE A 474 19.02 17.31 14.75
C ILE A 474 19.28 16.29 15.85
N LYS A 475 20.24 16.60 16.73
CA LYS A 475 20.55 15.78 17.90
C LYS A 475 19.36 15.74 18.85
N ARG A 476 19.07 14.54 19.38
CA ARG A 476 17.92 14.29 20.26
C ARG A 476 18.31 13.47 21.47
N ARG A 477 17.53 13.61 22.54
CA ARG A 477 17.68 12.83 23.78
C ARG A 477 16.83 11.56 23.79
N SER A 478 15.84 11.44 22.92
CA SER A 478 14.97 10.27 22.80
C SER A 478 14.52 10.04 21.35
N PRO A 479 14.08 8.81 21.01
CA PRO A 479 13.55 8.51 19.68
C PRO A 479 12.28 9.32 19.38
N LEU A 480 11.99 9.49 18.09
CA LEU A 480 10.67 9.94 17.60
C LEU A 480 9.52 9.04 18.04
N PRO A 481 8.31 9.61 18.23
CA PRO A 481 7.08 8.83 18.18
C PRO A 481 7.02 8.03 16.89
N ARG A 482 6.61 6.76 16.98
CA ARG A 482 6.62 5.86 15.83
C ARG A 482 5.75 4.63 16.01
N ILE A 483 5.34 4.05 14.89
CA ILE A 483 4.73 2.72 14.77
C ILE A 483 5.65 1.81 13.94
N LYS A 484 5.39 0.49 13.93
CA LYS A 484 6.03 -0.48 13.00
C LYS A 484 7.57 -0.53 13.11
N ALA A 485 8.12 -0.04 14.21
CA ALA A 485 9.56 -0.11 14.49
C ALA A 485 9.96 -1.51 14.96
N ALA A 486 11.20 -1.88 14.69
CA ALA A 486 11.74 -3.14 15.17
C ALA A 486 12.44 -2.93 16.53
N MET A 487 12.20 -3.85 17.46
CA MET A 487 12.74 -3.77 18.81
C MET A 487 13.34 -5.09 19.26
N ALA A 488 14.55 -5.04 19.84
CA ALA A 488 15.24 -6.20 20.36
C ALA A 488 15.95 -5.88 21.67
N VAL A 489 16.25 -6.92 22.44
CA VAL A 489 16.99 -6.81 23.70
C VAL A 489 18.30 -7.54 23.58
N ARG A 490 19.36 -6.93 24.10
CA ARG A 490 20.59 -7.65 24.42
C ARG A 490 21.10 -7.15 25.76
N ASN A 491 21.40 -8.10 26.65
CA ASN A 491 21.80 -7.81 28.03
C ASN A 491 20.74 -6.96 28.74
N ASN A 492 21.11 -5.79 29.26
CA ASN A 492 20.21 -4.86 29.94
C ASN A 492 19.91 -3.62 29.07
N PHE A 493 20.00 -3.78 27.74
CA PHE A 493 19.78 -2.71 26.76
C PHE A 493 18.67 -3.10 25.79
N ILE A 494 17.78 -2.16 25.50
CA ILE A 494 16.71 -2.29 24.51
C ILE A 494 17.09 -1.45 23.30
N TYR A 495 17.00 -2.02 22.11
CA TYR A 495 17.36 -1.38 20.85
C TYR A 495 16.11 -1.17 20.01
N VAL A 496 15.93 0.03 19.44
CA VAL A 496 14.79 0.38 18.58
C VAL A 496 15.30 0.95 17.27
N TYR A 497 14.94 0.32 16.16
CA TYR A 497 15.37 0.68 14.81
C TYR A 497 14.19 0.90 13.88
N GLY A 498 14.27 1.96 13.08
CA GLY A 498 13.33 2.27 12.01
C GLY A 498 11.91 2.52 12.48
N GLY A 499 10.93 2.16 11.65
CA GLY A 499 9.50 2.42 11.87
C GLY A 499 8.98 3.60 11.06
N VAL A 500 7.78 4.05 11.38
CA VAL A 500 7.05 5.09 10.64
C VAL A 500 6.52 6.17 11.58
N LEU A 501 6.53 7.41 11.12
CA LEU A 501 5.83 8.55 11.70
C LEU A 501 5.10 9.34 10.61
N GLU A 502 3.89 9.80 10.89
CA GLU A 502 3.16 10.73 10.01
C GLU A 502 3.38 12.19 10.40
N ILE A 503 3.42 13.06 9.38
CA ILE A 503 3.62 14.49 9.51
C ILE A 503 2.69 15.22 8.54
N GLY A 504 1.52 15.65 9.04
CA GLY A 504 0.43 16.03 8.13
C GLY A 504 0.04 14.82 7.29
N ASP A 505 -0.10 14.99 5.98
CA ASP A 505 -0.49 13.89 5.07
C ASP A 505 0.71 13.07 4.54
N ARG A 506 1.89 13.23 5.14
CA ARG A 506 3.12 12.57 4.69
C ARG A 506 3.57 11.51 5.68
N GLU A 507 3.78 10.31 5.16
CA GLU A 507 4.45 9.23 5.88
C GLU A 507 5.97 9.41 5.83
N VAL A 508 6.65 9.26 6.96
CA VAL A 508 8.11 9.30 7.06
C VAL A 508 8.60 7.98 7.60
N THR A 509 9.28 7.21 6.75
CA THR A 509 9.94 5.98 7.17
C THR A 509 11.25 6.32 7.88
N LEU A 510 11.57 5.68 8.98
CA LEU A 510 12.75 5.99 9.80
C LEU A 510 13.87 4.97 9.58
N ASP A 511 15.11 5.40 9.80
CA ASP A 511 16.36 4.61 9.80
C ASP A 511 17.27 4.99 10.98
N ASP A 512 16.77 5.79 11.93
CA ASP A 512 17.47 6.08 13.16
C ASP A 512 17.53 4.83 14.05
N PHE A 513 18.60 4.73 14.84
CA PHE A 513 18.82 3.59 15.71
C PHE A 513 19.16 4.03 17.12
N TRP A 514 18.37 3.55 18.07
CA TRP A 514 18.41 3.96 19.45
C TRP A 514 18.66 2.78 20.38
N CYS A 515 19.31 3.05 21.49
CA CYS A 515 19.57 2.11 22.57
C CYS A 515 19.12 2.71 23.90
N LEU A 516 18.26 2.02 24.66
CA LEU A 516 17.89 2.37 26.03
C LEU A 516 18.68 1.50 27.01
N ASP A 517 19.45 2.13 27.88
CA ASP A 517 20.03 1.47 29.07
C ASP A 517 18.93 1.26 30.11
N MET A 518 18.51 0.02 30.37
CA MET A 518 17.44 -0.28 31.34
C MET A 518 17.86 -0.07 32.80
N GLY A 519 19.16 0.05 33.08
CA GLY A 519 19.67 0.34 34.43
C GLY A 519 19.61 1.82 34.74
N LYS A 520 19.95 2.66 33.76
CA LYS A 520 19.94 4.12 33.88
C LYS A 520 18.63 4.77 33.42
N LYS A 521 17.84 4.07 32.61
CA LYS A 521 16.66 4.56 31.89
C LYS A 521 16.97 5.76 30.99
N VAL A 522 18.11 5.72 30.32
CA VAL A 522 18.58 6.79 29.42
C VAL A 522 18.77 6.24 28.02
N TRP A 523 18.24 6.97 27.04
CA TRP A 523 18.43 6.69 25.62
C TRP A 523 19.79 7.20 25.12
N GLU A 524 20.41 6.40 24.27
CA GLU A 524 21.58 6.75 23.47
C GLU A 524 21.19 6.63 21.99
N CYS A 525 21.41 7.71 21.23
CA CYS A 525 21.30 7.65 19.78
C CYS A 525 22.56 6.99 19.22
N LEU A 526 22.42 5.82 18.60
CA LEU A 526 23.52 5.14 17.91
C LEU A 526 23.72 5.71 16.51
N PHE A 527 22.61 6.00 15.83
CA PHE A 527 22.58 6.61 14.50
C PHE A 527 21.38 7.57 14.38
N GLU A 528 21.63 8.79 13.92
CA GLU A 528 20.64 9.89 13.90
C GLU A 528 19.59 9.77 12.79
N GLY A 529 19.75 8.83 11.85
CA GLY A 529 18.87 8.62 10.70
C GLY A 529 19.00 9.70 9.61
N THR A 530 18.32 9.47 8.50
CA THR A 530 18.33 10.28 7.27
C THR A 530 16.96 10.81 6.86
N MET A 531 15.94 10.73 7.72
CA MET A 531 14.59 11.25 7.47
C MET A 531 14.53 12.64 6.82
N HIS A 532 15.39 13.58 7.23
CA HIS A 532 15.47 14.95 6.69
C HIS A 532 15.97 15.04 5.23
N LEU A 533 16.47 13.94 4.68
CA LEU A 533 16.91 13.82 3.29
C LEU A 533 15.88 13.12 2.40
N GLN A 534 14.80 12.60 2.98
CA GLN A 534 13.77 11.90 2.20
C GLN A 534 12.97 12.88 1.36
N VAL A 535 12.68 12.45 0.15
CA VAL A 535 11.88 13.22 -0.81
C VAL A 535 10.54 12.53 -0.97
N TRP A 536 9.48 13.27 -0.68
CA TRP A 536 8.11 12.82 -0.89
C TRP A 536 7.74 12.88 -2.37
N LYS A 537 7.25 11.78 -2.93
CA LYS A 537 6.82 11.66 -4.33
C LYS A 537 5.30 11.62 -4.51
N GLY A 538 4.54 11.66 -3.42
CA GLY A 538 3.07 11.70 -3.49
C GLY A 538 2.58 13.03 -4.05
N GLY A 539 1.60 12.97 -4.94
CA GLY A 539 0.94 14.14 -5.53
C GLY A 539 0.17 14.96 -4.49
N ASN A 540 -0.05 16.24 -4.79
CA ASN A 540 -0.81 17.17 -3.92
C ASN A 540 -2.30 17.25 -4.34
N ASP A 541 -2.75 16.36 -5.23
CA ASP A 541 -4.15 16.23 -5.63
C ASP A 541 -4.85 15.34 -4.60
N SER A 542 -5.74 15.94 -3.81
CA SER A 542 -6.49 15.26 -2.74
C SER A 542 -7.49 14.21 -3.21
N ASP A 543 -7.40 13.74 -4.46
CA ASP A 543 -8.27 12.72 -5.06
C ASP A 543 -7.47 11.50 -5.57
N THR A 544 -6.14 11.49 -5.46
CA THR A 544 -5.41 10.22 -5.52
C THR A 544 -5.54 9.57 -4.15
N GLU A 545 -6.55 8.73 -4.02
CA GLU A 545 -6.66 7.73 -2.98
C GLU A 545 -5.27 7.13 -2.72
N SER A 546 -4.67 7.55 -1.62
CA SER A 546 -3.33 7.16 -1.24
C SER A 546 -3.34 5.65 -1.05
N VAL A 547 -2.90 4.91 -2.06
CA VAL A 547 -2.61 3.49 -1.98
C VAL A 547 -1.38 3.32 -1.11
N VAL A 548 -1.54 3.51 0.20
CA VAL A 548 -0.54 3.20 1.21
C VAL A 548 -1.01 3.01 2.64
N SER A 549 -0.57 1.85 3.15
CA SER A 549 0.15 1.63 4.41
C SER A 549 -0.48 2.09 5.73
N SER A 550 -1.71 2.61 5.73
CA SER A 550 -2.63 2.17 6.78
C SER A 550 -2.92 0.70 6.46
N THR A 551 -2.24 -0.23 7.12
CA THR A 551 -2.75 -1.61 7.20
C THR A 551 -4.17 -1.45 7.69
N VAL A 552 -5.09 -1.65 6.74
CA VAL A 552 -6.52 -1.53 6.82
C VAL A 552 -7.07 -0.15 7.28
N GLY A 553 -7.33 0.72 6.29
CA GLY A 553 -8.18 1.92 6.43
C GLY A 553 -8.69 2.43 5.07
N ARG A 554 -9.75 1.81 4.50
CA ARG A 554 -10.46 2.35 3.34
C ARG A 554 -11.92 1.89 3.42
N GLY A 555 -12.84 2.85 3.30
CA GLY A 555 -14.29 2.67 3.39
C GLY A 555 -14.87 2.31 2.04
N ASP A 556 -15.90 1.47 2.06
CA ASP A 556 -16.56 0.95 0.87
C ASP A 556 -17.76 1.83 0.46
N SER A 557 -18.00 1.92 -0.84
CA SER A 557 -19.21 2.49 -1.46
C SER A 557 -19.86 1.36 -2.25
N GLU A 558 -21.02 0.92 -1.78
CA GLU A 558 -21.79 -0.18 -2.34
C GLU A 558 -22.55 0.22 -3.62
N GLU A 559 -22.52 -0.63 -4.63
CA GLU A 559 -23.62 -0.82 -5.58
C GLU A 559 -23.98 -2.32 -5.59
N GLU A 560 -25.23 -2.61 -5.27
CA GLU A 560 -25.82 -3.96 -5.19
C GLU A 560 -26.32 -4.39 -6.57
N GLU A 561 -26.04 -5.63 -6.98
CA GLU A 561 -26.85 -6.34 -7.98
C GLU A 561 -27.38 -7.64 -7.37
N GLU A 562 -28.71 -7.79 -7.40
CA GLU A 562 -29.47 -8.94 -6.93
C GLU A 562 -29.38 -10.08 -7.97
N GLU A 563 -28.93 -11.27 -7.58
CA GLU A 563 -29.09 -12.50 -8.37
C GLU A 563 -30.35 -13.25 -7.92
N GLU A 564 -31.31 -13.41 -8.85
CA GLU A 564 -32.45 -14.31 -8.70
C GLU A 564 -32.05 -15.74 -9.12
N GLU A 565 -32.37 -16.72 -8.27
CA GLU A 565 -32.25 -18.15 -8.53
C GLU A 565 -33.29 -18.59 -9.59
N ASP A 566 -32.89 -19.42 -10.56
CA ASP A 566 -33.85 -20.31 -11.23
C ASP A 566 -33.26 -21.71 -11.45
N ASP A 567 -34.12 -22.69 -11.15
CA ASP A 567 -33.89 -24.11 -11.06
C ASP A 567 -33.97 -24.79 -12.44
N GLY A 568 -33.23 -25.89 -12.60
CA GLY A 568 -33.83 -27.09 -13.18
C GLY A 568 -33.24 -27.67 -14.48
N VAL A 569 -32.59 -28.82 -14.29
CA VAL A 569 -32.72 -30.11 -15.03
C VAL A 569 -32.49 -30.14 -16.56
N GLU A 570 -31.46 -30.85 -17.02
CA GLU A 570 -31.53 -32.23 -17.58
C GLU A 570 -30.19 -32.63 -18.22
N GLU A 571 -29.73 -33.84 -17.87
CA GLU A 571 -28.68 -34.57 -18.56
C GLU A 571 -29.22 -35.14 -19.88
N GLU A 572 -28.42 -35.19 -20.95
CA GLU A 572 -28.36 -36.37 -21.83
C GLU A 572 -27.01 -36.44 -22.57
N GLU A 573 -26.50 -37.67 -22.63
CA GLU A 573 -25.31 -38.12 -23.35
C GLU A 573 -25.55 -38.24 -24.87
N GLY A 574 -24.48 -38.27 -25.66
CA GLY A 574 -24.51 -38.93 -26.98
C GLY A 574 -23.47 -38.44 -27.98
N GLY A 575 -22.46 -39.28 -28.26
CA GLY A 575 -21.40 -38.99 -29.23
C GLY A 575 -21.69 -39.42 -30.68
N GLY A 576 -20.79 -38.99 -31.59
CA GLY A 576 -20.36 -39.78 -32.76
C GLY A 576 -20.67 -39.27 -34.17
N GLY A 577 -19.65 -38.70 -34.86
CA GLY A 577 -19.23 -39.12 -36.22
C GLY A 577 -19.71 -38.38 -37.49
N GLY A 578 -18.75 -37.78 -38.23
CA GLY A 578 -18.55 -38.04 -39.67
C GLY A 578 -19.04 -37.04 -40.77
N GLY A 579 -18.10 -36.23 -41.31
CA GLY A 579 -17.88 -35.96 -42.75
C GLY A 579 -18.89 -35.17 -43.61
N GLY A 580 -18.46 -34.04 -44.22
CA GLY A 580 -19.14 -33.43 -45.38
C GLY A 580 -18.76 -31.98 -45.71
N GLY A 581 -17.70 -31.77 -46.51
CA GLY A 581 -17.16 -30.47 -46.94
C GLY A 581 -18.01 -29.65 -47.94
N GLY A 582 -19.34 -29.64 -47.79
CA GLY A 582 -20.26 -28.81 -48.56
C GLY A 582 -21.10 -27.83 -47.73
N GLY A 583 -21.06 -27.93 -46.39
CA GLY A 583 -21.94 -27.14 -45.50
C GLY A 583 -21.49 -25.70 -45.27
N VAL A 584 -20.19 -25.47 -45.10
CA VAL A 584 -19.66 -24.16 -44.68
C VAL A 584 -19.97 -23.05 -45.70
N SER A 585 -19.89 -23.34 -47.00
CA SER A 585 -20.17 -22.32 -48.03
C SER A 585 -21.66 -21.96 -48.11
N ALA A 586 -22.56 -22.92 -47.89
CA ALA A 586 -24.01 -22.69 -47.92
C ALA A 586 -24.50 -22.00 -46.64
N GLU A 587 -23.93 -22.38 -45.49
CA GLU A 587 -24.15 -21.73 -44.19
C GLU A 587 -23.69 -20.26 -44.24
N LEU A 588 -22.51 -20.00 -44.80
CA LEU A 588 -21.99 -18.63 -44.95
C LEU A 588 -22.87 -17.76 -45.86
N GLU A 589 -23.41 -18.32 -46.95
CA GLU A 589 -24.31 -17.60 -47.86
C GLU A 589 -25.68 -17.31 -47.19
N GLN A 590 -26.18 -18.24 -46.39
CA GLN A 590 -27.41 -18.05 -45.60
C GLN A 590 -27.23 -16.99 -44.50
N LEU A 591 -26.11 -17.02 -43.78
CA LEU A 591 -25.80 -16.04 -42.74
C LEU A 591 -25.57 -14.64 -43.33
N ARG A 592 -24.91 -14.54 -44.50
CA ARG A 592 -24.75 -13.27 -45.22
C ARG A 592 -26.07 -12.70 -45.73
N SER A 593 -27.00 -13.56 -46.13
CA SER A 593 -28.36 -13.13 -46.50
C SER A 593 -29.10 -12.46 -45.33
N GLN A 594 -28.89 -12.93 -44.09
CA GLN A 594 -29.46 -12.31 -42.89
C GLN A 594 -28.88 -10.92 -42.57
N LEU A 595 -27.68 -10.61 -43.07
CA LEU A 595 -26.99 -9.31 -42.91
C LEU A 595 -27.05 -8.44 -44.18
N SER A 596 -27.89 -8.79 -45.16
CA SER A 596 -27.92 -8.13 -46.47
C SER A 596 -28.62 -6.75 -46.51
N GLY A 597 -29.18 -6.28 -45.39
CA GLY A 597 -29.84 -4.98 -45.30
C GLY A 597 -28.87 -3.80 -45.19
N GLU A 598 -29.20 -2.66 -45.81
CA GLU A 598 -28.39 -1.42 -45.69
C GLU A 598 -28.26 -0.90 -44.25
N ASP A 599 -29.19 -1.32 -43.38
CA ASP A 599 -29.23 -0.99 -41.97
C ASP A 599 -28.66 -2.10 -41.06
N ALA A 600 -27.95 -3.08 -41.63
CA ALA A 600 -27.29 -4.14 -40.87
C ALA A 600 -25.87 -3.72 -40.40
N PRO A 601 -25.37 -4.28 -39.28
CA PRO A 601 -24.00 -4.04 -38.82
C PRO A 601 -22.99 -4.74 -39.73
N ILE A 602 -21.83 -4.12 -39.93
CA ILE A 602 -20.74 -4.76 -40.69
C ILE A 602 -19.98 -5.70 -39.73
N PRO A 603 -19.57 -6.91 -40.14
CA PRO A 603 -18.76 -7.78 -39.29
C PRO A 603 -17.50 -7.10 -38.76
N GLY A 604 -17.36 -7.03 -37.43
CA GLY A 604 -16.27 -6.33 -36.73
C GLY A 604 -16.47 -4.81 -36.52
N GLU A 605 -17.64 -4.26 -36.88
CA GLU A 605 -18.01 -2.87 -36.60
C GLU A 605 -18.42 -2.71 -35.13
N ALA A 606 -17.84 -1.75 -34.40
CA ALA A 606 -18.26 -1.44 -33.04
C ALA A 606 -19.65 -0.75 -33.03
N LEU A 607 -20.46 -0.97 -31.98
CA LEU A 607 -21.80 -0.38 -31.83
C LEU A 607 -21.80 1.16 -32.02
N ALA A 608 -20.77 1.84 -31.51
CA ALA A 608 -20.63 3.29 -31.66
C ALA A 608 -20.47 3.72 -33.12
N ASP A 609 -19.76 2.95 -33.94
CA ASP A 609 -19.53 3.22 -35.36
C ASP A 609 -20.76 2.85 -36.19
N TYR A 610 -21.41 1.72 -35.88
CA TYR A 610 -22.69 1.33 -36.46
C TYR A 610 -23.77 2.41 -36.27
N PHE A 611 -23.95 2.89 -35.03
CA PHE A 611 -24.89 3.97 -34.75
C PHE A 611 -24.46 5.30 -35.41
N SER A 612 -23.16 5.59 -35.48
CA SER A 612 -22.66 6.81 -36.12
C SER A 612 -22.88 6.80 -37.63
N ARG A 613 -22.70 5.65 -38.29
CA ARG A 613 -22.90 5.44 -39.74
C ARG A 613 -24.37 5.58 -40.12
N LEU A 614 -25.27 5.02 -39.33
CA LEU A 614 -26.72 5.00 -39.59
C LEU A 614 -27.50 5.98 -38.71
N LYS A 615 -26.83 7.00 -38.21
CA LYS A 615 -27.35 7.94 -37.21
C LYS A 615 -28.66 8.61 -37.63
N ASP A 616 -28.81 8.96 -38.89
CA ASP A 616 -30.00 9.64 -39.38
C ASP A 616 -31.14 8.66 -39.70
N HIS A 617 -30.82 7.42 -40.06
CA HIS A 617 -31.79 6.33 -40.18
C HIS A 617 -32.44 6.01 -38.82
N PHE A 618 -31.63 5.79 -37.78
CA PHE A 618 -32.14 5.48 -36.44
C PHE A 618 -32.88 6.65 -35.77
N LYS A 619 -32.50 7.90 -36.04
CA LYS A 619 -33.30 9.05 -35.64
C LYS A 619 -34.65 9.10 -36.37
N GLY A 620 -34.69 8.70 -37.64
CA GLY A 620 -35.93 8.60 -38.42
C GLY A 620 -36.88 7.57 -37.84
N LEU A 621 -36.37 6.38 -37.47
CA LEU A 621 -37.14 5.34 -36.78
C LEU A 621 -37.63 5.80 -35.40
N ALA A 622 -36.76 6.41 -34.60
CA ALA A 622 -37.13 6.97 -33.30
C ALA A 622 -38.22 8.05 -33.41
N LYS A 623 -38.17 8.86 -34.47
CA LYS A 623 -39.19 9.86 -34.75
C LYS A 623 -40.52 9.21 -35.13
N ALA A 624 -40.50 8.23 -36.03
CA ALA A 624 -41.70 7.50 -36.45
C ALA A 624 -42.38 6.77 -35.28
N GLU A 625 -41.60 6.13 -34.40
CA GLU A 625 -42.10 5.40 -33.23
C GLU A 625 -42.67 6.33 -32.14
N LEU A 626 -42.16 7.57 -32.04
CA LEU A 626 -42.71 8.60 -31.17
C LEU A 626 -43.97 9.27 -31.76
N GLU A 627 -44.08 9.32 -33.08
CA GLU A 627 -45.24 9.86 -33.79
C GLU A 627 -46.39 8.83 -33.91
N SER A 628 -46.09 7.52 -33.87
CA SER A 628 -47.08 6.44 -33.93
C SER A 628 -47.69 6.03 -32.58
N GLY A 629 -47.36 6.73 -31.49
CA GLY A 629 -47.89 6.46 -30.15
C GLY A 629 -49.34 6.92 -29.97
N GLU A 630 -50.30 6.19 -30.55
CA GLU A 630 -51.73 6.31 -30.24
C GLU A 630 -52.12 5.52 -28.96
N GLY A 631 -52.61 6.25 -27.95
CA GLY A 631 -53.60 5.79 -26.95
C GLY A 631 -53.05 5.23 -25.64
N GLY A 632 -53.35 5.75 -24.45
CA GLY A 632 -54.23 6.84 -23.98
C GLY A 632 -54.03 7.02 -22.46
N GLY A 633 -54.51 8.05 -21.78
CA GLY A 633 -55.29 9.22 -22.15
C GLY A 633 -55.25 10.24 -20.99
N GLY A 634 -55.70 11.46 -21.26
CA GLY A 634 -55.82 12.54 -20.27
C GLY A 634 -55.59 13.91 -20.91
N GLU A 635 -56.69 14.54 -21.31
CA GLU A 635 -56.78 15.82 -22.02
C GLU A 635 -55.94 16.95 -21.43
N GLY A 636 -55.33 17.75 -22.31
CA GLY A 636 -54.74 19.03 -21.96
C GLY A 636 -53.83 19.58 -23.05
N ASP A 637 -54.46 20.16 -24.09
CA ASP A 637 -53.94 21.25 -24.94
C ASP A 637 -52.43 21.56 -24.79
N ARG A 638 -51.59 20.90 -25.60
CA ARG A 638 -50.21 21.33 -25.84
C ARG A 638 -49.91 21.19 -27.33
N GLY A 639 -49.74 22.35 -27.98
CA GLY A 639 -49.25 22.42 -29.34
C GLY A 639 -47.99 21.58 -29.54
N ALA A 640 -47.85 21.00 -30.73
CA ALA A 640 -46.76 20.13 -31.15
C ALA A 640 -45.41 20.60 -30.59
N ALA A 641 -44.97 20.00 -29.49
CA ALA A 641 -43.66 20.24 -28.94
C ALA A 641 -42.68 19.52 -29.85
N GLU A 642 -41.78 20.26 -30.50
CA GLU A 642 -40.66 19.67 -31.22
C GLU A 642 -39.93 18.70 -30.28
N VAL A 643 -39.99 17.40 -30.61
CA VAL A 643 -39.24 16.37 -29.88
C VAL A 643 -37.78 16.79 -29.89
N GLY A 644 -37.20 16.97 -28.70
CA GLY A 644 -35.86 17.52 -28.56
C GLY A 644 -34.81 16.63 -29.25
N SER A 645 -33.89 17.23 -30.01
CA SER A 645 -32.82 16.51 -30.72
C SER A 645 -31.97 15.56 -29.83
N LYS A 646 -31.97 15.76 -28.51
CA LYS A 646 -31.32 14.86 -27.54
C LYS A 646 -32.11 13.58 -27.31
N GLU A 647 -33.43 13.67 -27.25
CA GLU A 647 -34.34 12.56 -26.97
C GLU A 647 -34.41 11.61 -28.18
N LEU A 648 -34.50 12.17 -29.39
CA LEU A 648 -34.38 11.42 -30.66
C LEU A 648 -33.04 10.68 -30.80
N LYS A 649 -31.95 11.26 -30.27
CA LYS A 649 -30.63 10.59 -30.29
C LYS A 649 -30.55 9.47 -29.27
N LYS A 650 -31.14 9.63 -28.09
CA LYS A 650 -31.17 8.60 -27.05
C LYS A 650 -31.98 7.40 -27.52
N LYS A 651 -33.22 7.65 -27.96
CA LYS A 651 -34.13 6.60 -28.44
C LYS A 651 -33.63 5.94 -29.73
N GLY A 652 -33.03 6.71 -30.64
CA GLY A 652 -32.36 6.15 -31.81
C GLY A 652 -31.16 5.26 -31.48
N PHE A 653 -30.42 5.57 -30.40
CA PHE A 653 -29.33 4.73 -29.94
C PHE A 653 -29.83 3.41 -29.34
N GLU A 654 -30.91 3.46 -28.55
CA GLU A 654 -31.57 2.27 -27.99
C GLU A 654 -32.05 1.31 -29.09
N ILE A 655 -32.71 1.84 -30.14
CA ILE A 655 -33.14 1.05 -31.31
C ILE A 655 -31.93 0.42 -32.03
N ALA A 656 -30.83 1.16 -32.15
CA ALA A 656 -29.61 0.67 -32.77
C ALA A 656 -28.93 -0.42 -31.92
N SER A 657 -28.87 -0.26 -30.59
CA SER A 657 -28.29 -1.25 -29.66
C SER A 657 -29.04 -2.57 -29.73
N GLY A 658 -30.37 -2.54 -29.61
CA GLY A 658 -31.17 -3.76 -29.66
C GLY A 658 -31.03 -4.51 -31.00
N LYS A 659 -30.99 -3.78 -32.13
CA LYS A 659 -30.75 -4.40 -33.44
C LYS A 659 -29.33 -4.95 -33.58
N PHE A 660 -28.33 -4.26 -33.04
CA PHE A 660 -26.93 -4.69 -33.04
C PHE A 660 -26.73 -5.97 -32.22
N GLU A 661 -27.29 -6.04 -31.01
CA GLU A 661 -27.27 -7.20 -30.11
C GLU A 661 -27.96 -8.41 -30.74
N SER A 662 -29.14 -8.21 -31.36
CA SER A 662 -29.90 -9.30 -32.01
C SER A 662 -29.15 -9.99 -33.16
N LEU A 663 -28.23 -9.27 -33.82
CA LEU A 663 -27.44 -9.76 -34.95
C LEU A 663 -26.02 -10.18 -34.56
N GLN A 664 -25.59 -9.95 -33.30
CA GLN A 664 -24.25 -10.36 -32.83
C GLN A 664 -23.98 -11.86 -33.00
N PRO A 665 -24.91 -12.79 -32.68
CA PRO A 665 -24.65 -14.21 -32.86
C PRO A 665 -24.39 -14.58 -34.33
N THR A 666 -25.14 -13.98 -35.26
CA THR A 666 -24.95 -14.17 -36.71
C THR A 666 -23.61 -13.60 -37.18
N ILE A 667 -23.21 -12.43 -36.68
CA ILE A 667 -21.93 -11.79 -37.02
C ILE A 667 -20.74 -12.59 -36.48
N ALA A 668 -20.81 -13.04 -35.22
CA ALA A 668 -19.79 -13.87 -34.61
C ALA A 668 -19.59 -15.16 -35.41
N ARG A 669 -20.71 -15.81 -35.81
CA ARG A 669 -20.66 -17.02 -36.62
C ARG A 669 -20.07 -16.80 -38.02
N ILE A 670 -20.32 -15.65 -38.65
CA ILE A 670 -19.66 -15.30 -39.92
C ILE A 670 -18.16 -15.07 -39.74
N LEU A 671 -17.73 -14.41 -38.66
CA LEU A 671 -16.31 -14.16 -38.38
C LEU A 671 -15.55 -15.44 -38.02
N GLU A 672 -16.21 -16.42 -37.40
CA GLU A 672 -15.65 -17.76 -37.20
C GLU A 672 -15.43 -18.52 -38.52
N LEU A 673 -16.37 -18.41 -39.46
CA LEU A 673 -16.34 -19.14 -40.73
C LEU A 673 -15.54 -18.42 -41.82
N ASP A 674 -15.47 -17.09 -41.79
CA ASP A 674 -14.66 -16.24 -42.68
C ASP A 674 -14.04 -15.07 -41.90
N PRO A 675 -12.89 -15.30 -41.23
CA PRO A 675 -12.17 -14.26 -40.50
C PRO A 675 -11.72 -13.08 -41.36
N SER A 676 -11.69 -13.22 -42.69
CA SER A 676 -11.29 -12.14 -43.61
C SER A 676 -12.38 -11.08 -43.81
N ALA A 677 -13.61 -11.35 -43.34
CA ALA A 677 -14.75 -10.43 -43.39
C ALA A 677 -14.65 -9.27 -42.37
N ALA A 678 -13.69 -9.31 -41.43
CA ALA A 678 -13.50 -8.28 -40.41
C ALA A 678 -13.01 -6.94 -41.03
N LEU A 679 -13.61 -5.83 -40.59
CA LEU A 679 -13.15 -4.49 -40.98
C LEU A 679 -11.68 -4.25 -40.56
N PRO A 680 -10.82 -3.69 -41.45
CA PRO A 680 -9.47 -3.34 -41.10
C PRO A 680 -9.45 -2.19 -40.06
N PRO A 681 -8.54 -2.22 -39.08
CA PRO A 681 -8.47 -1.18 -38.05
C PRO A 681 -8.17 0.19 -38.66
N PRO A 682 -8.75 1.29 -38.13
CA PRO A 682 -8.55 2.62 -38.70
C PRO A 682 -7.10 3.08 -38.55
N PRO A 683 -6.55 3.81 -39.54
CA PRO A 683 -5.18 4.27 -39.49
C PRO A 683 -4.95 5.32 -38.39
N PRO A 684 -3.77 5.32 -37.74
CA PRO A 684 -3.50 6.07 -36.51
C PRO A 684 -3.67 7.59 -36.61
N ALA A 685 -3.59 8.17 -37.80
CA ALA A 685 -3.68 9.62 -38.01
C ALA A 685 -5.13 10.18 -37.91
N ALA A 686 -6.16 9.36 -38.13
CA ALA A 686 -7.56 9.81 -38.04
C ALA A 686 -8.06 9.91 -36.59
N ALA A 687 -7.53 9.05 -35.71
CA ALA A 687 -7.88 9.01 -34.28
C ALA A 687 -7.37 10.25 -33.51
N GLU A 688 -6.16 10.73 -33.83
CA GLU A 688 -5.60 11.94 -33.19
C GLU A 688 -6.36 13.22 -33.59
N ALA A 689 -6.82 13.33 -34.83
CA ALA A 689 -7.57 14.48 -35.30
C ALA A 689 -8.97 14.58 -34.68
N ALA A 690 -9.63 13.44 -34.46
CA ALA A 690 -10.94 13.37 -33.81
C ALA A 690 -10.87 13.69 -32.30
N ALA A 691 -9.81 13.23 -31.62
CA ALA A 691 -9.57 13.52 -30.20
C ALA A 691 -9.29 15.01 -29.96
N SER A 692 -8.50 15.64 -30.84
CA SER A 692 -8.17 17.08 -30.79
C SER A 692 -9.41 17.97 -30.96
N LYS A 693 -10.33 17.60 -31.87
CA LYS A 693 -11.57 18.36 -32.12
C LYS A 693 -12.56 18.25 -30.95
N LYS A 694 -12.71 17.06 -30.35
CA LYS A 694 -13.53 16.85 -29.13
C LYS A 694 -13.00 17.63 -27.92
N ALA A 695 -11.68 17.71 -27.75
CA ALA A 695 -11.07 18.47 -26.64
C ALA A 695 -11.31 19.98 -26.78
N LYS A 696 -11.27 20.51 -28.01
CA LYS A 696 -11.48 21.92 -28.29
C LYS A 696 -12.94 22.37 -28.05
N ASP A 697 -13.91 21.54 -28.46
CA ASP A 697 -15.35 21.82 -28.23
C ASP A 697 -15.74 21.72 -26.73
N LYS A 698 -15.08 20.83 -25.97
CA LYS A 698 -15.32 20.68 -24.53
C LYS A 698 -14.78 21.89 -23.74
N LYS A 699 -13.66 22.47 -24.20
CA LYS A 699 -13.06 23.68 -23.62
C LYS A 699 -13.93 24.93 -23.87
N GLU A 700 -14.45 25.12 -25.08
CA GLU A 700 -15.34 26.25 -25.38
C GLU A 700 -16.68 26.19 -24.62
N LYS A 701 -17.24 24.99 -24.41
CA LYS A 701 -18.46 24.82 -23.61
C LYS A 701 -18.24 25.16 -22.14
N LYS A 702 -17.07 24.81 -21.58
CA LYS A 702 -16.72 25.12 -20.19
C LYS A 702 -16.55 26.64 -19.98
N GLU A 703 -15.84 27.32 -20.87
CA GLU A 703 -15.70 28.79 -20.80
C GLU A 703 -17.03 29.56 -20.94
N LYS A 704 -17.96 29.07 -21.77
CA LYS A 704 -19.30 29.67 -21.88
C LYS A 704 -20.14 29.47 -20.62
N LYS A 705 -20.02 28.33 -19.93
CA LYS A 705 -20.69 28.04 -18.66
C LYS A 705 -20.16 28.94 -17.54
N ASP A 706 -18.84 29.07 -17.43
CA ASP A 706 -18.19 29.87 -16.40
C ASP A 706 -18.49 31.38 -16.57
N LYS A 707 -18.58 31.87 -17.82
CA LYS A 707 -19.01 33.25 -18.10
C LYS A 707 -20.47 33.51 -17.72
N LYS A 708 -21.35 32.51 -17.84
CA LYS A 708 -22.77 32.63 -17.47
C LYS A 708 -22.92 32.69 -15.95
N GLU A 709 -22.23 31.81 -15.22
CA GLU A 709 -22.24 31.80 -13.75
C GLU A 709 -21.62 33.07 -13.16
N LYS A 710 -20.56 33.63 -13.77
CA LYS A 710 -19.99 34.92 -13.34
C LYS A 710 -20.95 36.09 -13.55
N LYS A 711 -21.75 36.07 -14.63
CA LYS A 711 -22.79 37.09 -14.87
C LYS A 711 -23.95 36.97 -13.89
N GLU A 712 -24.39 35.76 -13.56
CA GLU A 712 -25.45 35.54 -12.57
C GLU A 712 -25.01 35.92 -11.15
N LYS A 713 -23.78 35.57 -10.74
CA LYS A 713 -23.22 35.99 -9.44
C LYS A 713 -23.06 37.51 -9.33
N LYS A 714 -22.66 38.19 -10.42
CA LYS A 714 -22.55 39.65 -10.45
C LYS A 714 -23.90 40.36 -10.45
N ALA A 715 -24.94 39.77 -11.06
CA ALA A 715 -26.30 40.31 -11.02
C ALA A 715 -26.95 40.13 -9.64
N LYS A 716 -26.63 39.04 -8.92
CA LYS A 716 -27.13 38.79 -7.56
C LYS A 716 -26.53 39.77 -6.55
N LYS A 717 -25.25 40.08 -6.69
CA LYS A 717 -24.50 41.04 -5.83
C LYS A 717 -24.82 42.52 -6.09
N LEU A 718 -25.63 42.83 -7.10
CA LEU A 718 -26.10 44.19 -7.40
C LEU A 718 -27.56 44.43 -6.98
N LYS A 719 -28.25 43.38 -6.51
CA LYS A 719 -29.63 43.42 -6.01
C LYS A 719 -29.73 43.27 -4.48
N GLU A 720 -28.63 42.88 -3.83
CA GLU A 720 -28.34 43.07 -2.41
C GLU A 720 -27.62 44.41 -2.23
#